data_AF-A0A6P7NRV7-F1
#
_entry.id   AF-A0A6P7NRV7-F1
#
_cell.length_a   1.000
_cell.length_b   1.000
_cell.length_c   1.000
_cell.angle_alpha   90.00
_cell.angle_beta   90.00
_cell.angle_gamma   90.00
#
_symmetry.space_group_name_H-M   'P 1'
#
loop_
_entity.id
_entity.type
_entity.pdbx_description
1 polymer ?
#
loop_
_entity_poly.entity_id
_entity_poly.type
_entity_poly.pdbx_seq_one_letter_code
_entity_poly.pdbx_strand_id
1 'polypeptide(L)'
;MLERPNCFFIVNKDSMSTTDLSGVLDILRSLYRHIQTLEEFADSVVFREGQRAVLIEQSDTNRFKSFVRGVFVCFDKELQQVPSCNHICTLPELLAFILNSLKRKRKRNVLAHGYNFLSLAQEERDADHFKFQGEITQSAAYVHGSDLWKKVCGAPLYDRVSMTTASTGFCLQPRSRTLNSDGKFGRHQRLKRTHRVEQSPLRKKRKRKDKITIRGKRKREPDKNEEEVRTCSRKKRRVGQQDPTRDVQVVCCEPVEEEQHLPVEPTFSIKPVEHVGSDSKQSVEMQTAMPALEGGPSWRSGVFPPLPPAQCFIRTLGLLYGGRGMRGFLLNRKRKSTDGSKRLQGRDLVRLVFFEGLAFLNGLERKPKRLPRRFFNMVPLFSQLLQRHRGCPYNTILQRMCPVLEERNPAQEELSPLLSQHCSPHRVYLFVRECLLAVIPQELWGSDCNRLHFFVRVRGFLRSGKFERLSLAELMWKVKVNDCEWLKISKTGPCPPSERSYRTQILGQFLAWLLDGYVVSLVRACFYVTESVGQKNALRFYRQEVWAKLQELAFRSHISKGQMVELTPGEISSLSKATVISRLRFIPKTDGMRPITRVIGGDSKTRVHLGRVRDLLDILRACVRSNPSLLGSTVWGMTDIHRVLYSLAPAQKEKPQTLYFVKVDVSGAYESLPHDRLIEVIRQALSPVQDELLTIRRYAKIWSDSHEGLKKSFVRQADFLDDNMRSTNMKGFVTSLQKKGKVHHAILVEQHFSSDLHGKQALQFFTQMLTDSVVQFGKKTYRQCRGIPQGSVVSSLLCCLCYGHMENILFKDISKNRGCLMRLVDDFLLITPELHEAQSFLKILLAGVPQYGLVVNPQKVVVNFEVSGVGSCPGIRVLPLHCLFPWCGLLLHTHSLDVHKDYSSYAGLSLRYSLTLGSFHSAGQQMRRKLMAILRLKCHALFLDLKTNSVEAVYKNIYKLVLLHACSFFFRFHVCAQSLLFGQTAAKNPAYFLRMIWDMAEYANQLIRLSNKGLILGSKAQTGILQYEAVELIFCLSFLLVLSQHRPLYKDLLPHLHKRKRSLERRLGDLRLARVQQATNPRTPLDFLAIQM
;
A
#
# COMPACT_ATOMS: atom_id res chain seq x y z
N MET A 1 -3.23 16.00 16.85
CA MET A 1 -2.78 14.73 16.19
C MET A 1 -3.89 13.70 16.36
N LEU A 2 -3.76 12.47 15.82
CA LEU A 2 -4.62 11.35 16.29
C LEU A 2 -4.03 10.85 17.61
N GLU A 3 -4.86 10.73 18.65
CA GLU A 3 -4.44 10.08 19.90
C GLU A 3 -4.11 8.61 19.63
N ARG A 4 -2.96 8.15 20.12
CA ARG A 4 -2.57 6.74 20.10
C ARG A 4 -3.18 6.08 21.35
N PRO A 5 -3.89 4.95 21.23
CA PRO A 5 -4.32 4.21 22.41
C PRO A 5 -3.11 3.57 23.10
N ASN A 6 -3.10 3.55 24.42
CA ASN A 6 -2.15 2.75 25.20
C ASN A 6 -2.25 1.28 24.76
N CYS A 7 -1.12 0.61 24.63
CA CYS A 7 -1.01 -0.74 24.08
C CYS A 7 -0.22 -1.66 25.01
N PHE A 8 -0.75 -2.87 25.22
CA PHE A 8 -0.05 -3.95 25.91
C PHE A 8 0.66 -4.84 24.89
N PHE A 9 1.93 -5.18 25.16
CA PHE A 9 2.73 -6.10 24.35
C PHE A 9 3.22 -7.24 25.24
N ILE A 10 2.73 -8.46 24.99
CA ILE A 10 3.23 -9.66 25.67
C ILE A 10 4.55 -10.08 24.98
N VAL A 11 5.67 -9.96 25.68
CA VAL A 11 6.99 -10.35 25.18
C VAL A 11 7.40 -11.69 25.81
N ASN A 12 7.80 -12.65 24.99
CA ASN A 12 8.16 -13.97 25.49
C ASN A 12 9.55 -14.00 26.13
N LYS A 13 9.60 -13.85 27.47
CA LYS A 13 10.85 -13.85 28.24
C LYS A 13 11.41 -15.25 28.52
N ASP A 14 10.55 -16.28 28.51
CA ASP A 14 10.85 -17.66 28.93
C ASP A 14 11.93 -18.42 28.10
N SER A 15 12.58 -17.79 27.12
CA SER A 15 13.57 -18.47 26.27
C SER A 15 14.63 -17.56 25.60
N MET A 16 14.82 -16.32 26.06
CA MET A 16 15.74 -15.36 25.41
C MET A 16 16.51 -14.52 26.43
N SER A 17 17.81 -14.32 26.20
CA SER A 17 18.62 -13.40 27.01
C SER A 17 18.20 -11.94 26.79
N THR A 18 18.45 -11.10 27.79
CA THR A 18 18.12 -9.66 27.76
C THR A 18 18.74 -8.90 26.57
N THR A 19 19.86 -9.40 26.03
CA THR A 19 20.57 -8.86 24.88
C THR A 19 19.80 -8.91 23.55
N ASP A 20 18.99 -9.95 23.29
CA ASP A 20 18.32 -10.15 21.98
C ASP A 20 17.04 -9.29 21.82
N LEU A 21 16.43 -8.90 22.95
CA LEU A 21 15.21 -8.08 22.96
C LEU A 21 15.46 -6.59 22.67
N SER A 22 16.71 -6.13 22.71
CA SER A 22 17.14 -4.75 22.44
C SER A 22 16.46 -4.13 21.21
N GLY A 23 16.62 -4.73 20.03
CA GLY A 23 16.04 -4.24 18.78
C GLY A 23 14.50 -4.22 18.73
N VAL A 24 13.82 -4.96 19.61
CA VAL A 24 12.34 -4.91 19.74
C VAL A 24 11.92 -3.77 20.67
N LEU A 25 12.64 -3.56 21.77
CA LEU A 25 12.42 -2.44 22.68
C LEU A 25 12.69 -1.10 21.97
N ASP A 26 13.69 -1.02 21.10
CA ASP A 26 13.99 0.19 20.32
C ASP A 26 12.93 0.50 19.25
N ILE A 27 12.29 -0.53 18.68
CA ILE A 27 11.08 -0.34 17.85
C ILE A 27 9.97 0.31 18.69
N LEU A 28 9.71 -0.20 19.90
CA LEU A 28 8.68 0.37 20.79
C LEU A 28 9.04 1.80 21.22
N ARG A 29 10.30 2.08 21.58
CA ARG A 29 10.80 3.42 21.97
C ARG A 29 10.67 4.44 20.84
N SER A 30 10.71 4.00 19.58
CA SER A 30 10.42 4.86 18.42
C SER A 30 8.93 5.19 18.22
N LEU A 31 8.04 4.54 18.99
CA LEU A 31 6.58 4.56 18.83
C LEU A 31 5.81 5.07 20.05
N TYR A 32 6.34 4.96 21.26
CA TYR A 32 5.67 5.37 22.50
C TYR A 32 6.65 6.13 23.41
N ARG A 33 6.16 7.16 24.11
CA ARG A 33 7.00 7.95 25.02
C ARG A 33 7.43 7.17 26.27
N HIS A 34 6.55 6.33 26.82
CA HIS A 34 6.80 5.55 28.02
C HIS A 34 6.59 4.06 27.75
N ILE A 35 7.53 3.24 28.22
CA ILE A 35 7.54 1.78 28.08
C ILE A 35 8.07 1.22 29.40
N GLN A 36 7.27 0.39 30.03
CA GLN A 36 7.54 -0.24 31.32
C GLN A 36 7.15 -1.72 31.26
N THR A 37 7.70 -2.56 32.13
CA THR A 37 7.08 -3.86 32.42
C THR A 37 5.73 -3.68 33.14
N LEU A 38 4.90 -4.71 33.19
CA LEU A 38 3.61 -4.64 33.87
C LEU A 38 3.75 -4.44 35.39
N GLU A 39 4.88 -4.87 35.98
CA GLU A 39 5.30 -4.61 37.36
C GLU A 39 5.59 -3.12 37.56
N GLU A 40 6.58 -2.58 36.83
CA GLU A 40 6.96 -1.15 36.84
C GLU A 40 5.76 -0.21 36.58
N PHE A 41 4.86 -0.60 35.68
CA PHE A 41 3.65 0.17 35.37
C PHE A 41 2.66 0.17 36.55
N ALA A 42 2.42 -0.99 37.17
CA ALA A 42 1.51 -1.11 38.30
C ALA A 42 2.06 -0.38 39.55
N ASP A 43 3.36 -0.49 39.82
CA ASP A 43 4.04 0.25 40.89
C ASP A 43 3.99 1.78 40.71
N SER A 44 3.84 2.26 39.47
CA SER A 44 3.65 3.68 39.14
C SER A 44 2.20 4.16 39.28
N VAL A 45 1.23 3.25 39.41
CA VAL A 45 -0.17 3.60 39.62
C VAL A 45 -0.44 3.81 41.11
N VAL A 46 -0.74 5.07 41.46
CA VAL A 46 -1.22 5.47 42.78
C VAL A 46 -2.71 5.79 42.67
N PHE A 47 -3.53 5.12 43.49
CA PHE A 47 -4.96 5.37 43.59
C PHE A 47 -5.24 6.68 44.35
N ARG A 48 -6.48 7.20 44.25
CA ARG A 48 -6.91 8.37 45.03
C ARG A 48 -6.77 8.21 46.55
N GLU A 49 -6.76 6.98 47.07
CA GLU A 49 -6.45 6.69 48.50
C GLU A 49 -4.95 6.68 48.84
N GLY A 50 -4.04 7.02 47.90
CA GLY A 50 -2.59 7.00 48.12
C GLY A 50 -1.94 5.61 48.09
N GLN A 51 -2.74 4.54 48.04
CA GLN A 51 -2.26 3.17 47.87
C GLN A 51 -1.69 2.94 46.46
N ARG A 52 -0.65 2.10 46.36
CA ARG A 52 -0.07 1.66 45.07
C ARG A 52 -0.71 0.36 44.59
N ALA A 53 -0.80 0.17 43.28
CA ALA A 53 -1.28 -1.07 42.68
C ALA A 53 -0.20 -2.18 42.69
N VAL A 54 0.16 -2.69 43.88
CA VAL A 54 1.14 -3.79 44.02
C VAL A 54 0.58 -5.07 43.36
N LEU A 55 1.27 -5.55 42.33
CA LEU A 55 0.79 -6.64 41.46
C LEU A 55 1.45 -8.01 41.70
N ILE A 56 2.58 -8.04 42.43
CA ILE A 56 3.35 -9.26 42.71
C ILE A 56 3.53 -9.41 44.22
N GLU A 57 3.20 -10.59 44.73
CA GLU A 57 3.46 -10.98 46.12
C GLU A 57 4.70 -11.87 46.24
N GLN A 58 5.29 -11.94 47.44
CA GLN A 58 6.39 -12.89 47.71
C GLN A 58 5.93 -14.36 47.55
N SER A 59 4.66 -14.63 47.89
CA SER A 59 3.94 -15.91 47.70
C SER A 59 3.85 -16.38 46.24
N ASP A 60 4.03 -15.50 45.25
CA ASP A 60 3.70 -15.81 43.86
C ASP A 60 4.61 -16.84 43.20
N THR A 61 4.01 -17.70 42.38
CA THR A 61 4.75 -18.67 41.56
C THR A 61 5.73 -17.96 40.60
N ASN A 62 6.89 -18.57 40.37
CA ASN A 62 7.89 -18.07 39.41
C ASN A 62 7.32 -17.92 37.98
N ARG A 63 6.29 -18.70 37.63
CA ARG A 63 5.55 -18.59 36.36
C ARG A 63 4.76 -17.28 36.25
N PHE A 64 4.11 -16.84 37.34
CA PHE A 64 3.40 -15.56 37.39
C PHE A 64 4.41 -14.39 37.41
N LYS A 65 5.46 -14.48 38.24
CA LYS A 65 6.56 -13.50 38.27
C LYS A 65 7.24 -13.33 36.90
N SER A 66 7.53 -14.41 36.17
CA SER A 66 8.05 -14.35 34.79
C SER A 66 7.07 -13.67 33.82
N PHE A 67 5.77 -14.02 33.92
CA PHE A 67 4.72 -13.46 33.06
C PHE A 67 4.57 -11.94 33.24
N VAL A 68 4.43 -11.44 34.47
CA VAL A 68 4.30 -9.99 34.73
C VAL A 68 5.57 -9.25 34.27
N ARG A 69 6.76 -9.82 34.53
CA ARG A 69 8.06 -9.30 34.05
C ARG A 69 8.29 -9.43 32.54
N GLY A 70 7.41 -10.13 31.81
CA GLY A 70 7.44 -10.31 30.35
C GLY A 70 6.36 -9.52 29.60
N VAL A 71 5.31 -9.05 30.28
CA VAL A 71 4.34 -8.11 29.68
C VAL A 71 4.91 -6.69 29.76
N PHE A 72 4.89 -5.98 28.64
CA PHE A 72 5.23 -4.56 28.55
C PHE A 72 3.99 -3.71 28.31
N VAL A 73 3.92 -2.56 28.99
CA VAL A 73 2.88 -1.54 28.82
C VAL A 73 3.51 -0.36 28.08
N CYS A 74 2.85 0.13 27.03
CA CYS A 74 3.35 1.20 26.16
C CYS A 74 2.31 2.33 26.06
N PHE A 75 2.70 3.55 26.42
CA PHE A 75 1.78 4.68 26.53
C PHE A 75 2.44 6.04 26.22
N ASP A 76 1.62 7.04 25.87
CA ASP A 76 2.05 8.41 25.53
C ASP A 76 1.66 9.46 26.58
N LYS A 77 0.77 9.11 27.53
CA LYS A 77 0.31 9.93 28.67
C LYS A 77 0.25 9.07 29.92
N GLU A 78 0.81 9.56 31.02
CA GLU A 78 0.70 8.94 32.35
C GLU A 78 -0.74 8.99 32.89
N LEU A 79 -1.10 8.06 33.77
CA LEU A 79 -2.44 7.98 34.36
C LEU A 79 -2.55 8.89 35.59
N GLN A 80 -3.13 10.08 35.41
CA GLN A 80 -3.40 11.00 36.52
C GLN A 80 -4.79 10.76 37.14
N GLN A 81 -4.88 10.87 38.47
CA GLN A 81 -6.11 10.76 39.28
C GLN A 81 -6.89 9.43 39.19
N VAL A 82 -6.19 8.28 39.17
CA VAL A 82 -6.82 6.94 39.07
C VAL A 82 -7.85 6.71 40.20
N PRO A 83 -9.12 6.37 39.88
CA PRO A 83 -10.17 6.15 40.88
C PRO A 83 -9.92 4.92 41.75
N SER A 84 -10.62 4.84 42.88
CA SER A 84 -10.46 3.82 43.91
C SER A 84 -10.68 2.38 43.45
N CYS A 85 -9.94 1.45 44.03
CA CYS A 85 -9.82 0.06 43.55
C CYS A 85 -10.93 -0.89 44.06
N ASN A 86 -12.20 -0.52 43.86
CA ASN A 86 -13.34 -1.38 44.21
C ASN A 86 -13.67 -2.35 43.06
N HIS A 87 -13.19 -3.59 43.16
CA HIS A 87 -13.44 -4.65 42.16
C HIS A 87 -14.87 -5.23 42.25
N ILE A 88 -15.77 -4.58 41.50
CA ILE A 88 -17.20 -4.93 41.39
C ILE A 88 -17.47 -5.98 40.28
N CYS A 89 -16.54 -6.21 39.36
CA CYS A 89 -16.74 -7.03 38.15
C CYS A 89 -15.65 -8.10 37.99
N THR A 90 -15.98 -9.25 37.37
CA THR A 90 -15.02 -10.27 36.96
C THR A 90 -14.27 -9.92 35.66
N LEU A 91 -13.18 -10.65 35.37
CA LEU A 91 -12.47 -10.55 34.08
C LEU A 91 -13.37 -10.82 32.85
N PRO A 92 -14.23 -11.86 32.79
CA PRO A 92 -15.17 -12.05 31.68
C PRO A 92 -16.10 -10.85 31.47
N GLU A 93 -16.70 -10.30 32.53
CA GLU A 93 -17.62 -9.17 32.44
C GLU A 93 -16.92 -7.88 31.99
N LEU A 94 -15.73 -7.60 32.54
CA LEU A 94 -14.88 -6.49 32.14
C LEU A 94 -14.44 -6.63 30.66
N LEU A 95 -14.05 -7.83 30.24
CA LEU A 95 -13.65 -8.11 28.86
C LEU A 95 -14.85 -7.98 27.90
N ALA A 96 -16.04 -8.44 28.29
CA ALA A 96 -17.28 -8.26 27.53
C ALA A 96 -17.60 -6.77 27.36
N PHE A 97 -17.59 -5.99 28.45
CA PHE A 97 -17.81 -4.55 28.43
C PHE A 97 -16.82 -3.83 27.49
N ILE A 98 -15.52 -4.15 27.60
CA ILE A 98 -14.47 -3.60 26.73
C ILE A 98 -14.72 -3.96 25.26
N LEU A 99 -14.98 -5.23 24.95
CA LEU A 99 -15.17 -5.72 23.59
C LEU A 99 -16.45 -5.16 22.95
N ASN A 100 -17.57 -5.13 23.67
CA ASN A 100 -18.82 -4.51 23.27
C ASN A 100 -18.63 -3.02 22.98
N SER A 101 -17.98 -2.30 23.90
CA SER A 101 -17.67 -0.85 23.76
C SER A 101 -16.77 -0.57 22.56
N LEU A 102 -15.73 -1.38 22.33
CA LEU A 102 -14.83 -1.27 21.17
C LEU A 102 -15.58 -1.47 19.84
N LYS A 103 -16.45 -2.49 19.75
CA LYS A 103 -17.25 -2.79 18.55
C LYS A 103 -18.30 -1.72 18.27
N ARG A 104 -19.13 -1.37 19.25
CA ARG A 104 -20.17 -0.32 19.12
C ARG A 104 -19.54 1.03 18.73
N LYS A 105 -18.40 1.41 19.33
CA LYS A 105 -17.64 2.63 18.98
C LYS A 105 -16.73 2.48 17.75
N ARG A 106 -16.81 1.35 17.02
CA ARG A 106 -16.04 1.02 15.80
C ARG A 106 -14.51 1.25 15.93
N LYS A 107 -13.97 1.13 17.14
CA LYS A 107 -12.53 1.31 17.43
C LYS A 107 -11.73 0.11 16.94
N ARG A 108 -10.55 0.38 16.34
CA ARG A 108 -9.61 -0.65 15.90
C ARG A 108 -8.66 -0.98 17.04
N ASN A 109 -8.70 -2.22 17.53
CA ASN A 109 -7.89 -2.73 18.63
C ASN A 109 -7.67 -4.25 18.42
N VAL A 110 -6.56 -4.81 18.92
CA VAL A 110 -6.21 -6.23 18.78
C VAL A 110 -7.27 -7.15 19.40
N LEU A 111 -7.78 -6.82 20.60
CA LEU A 111 -8.85 -7.60 21.25
C LEU A 111 -10.12 -7.63 20.38
N ALA A 112 -10.43 -6.52 19.70
CA ALA A 112 -11.58 -6.41 18.80
C ALA A 112 -11.40 -7.14 17.44
N HIS A 113 -10.22 -7.71 17.14
CA HIS A 113 -10.03 -8.63 16.01
C HIS A 113 -10.46 -10.07 16.35
N GLY A 114 -10.33 -10.48 17.61
CA GLY A 114 -10.74 -11.79 18.13
C GLY A 114 -12.19 -11.85 18.63
N TYR A 115 -13.10 -11.04 18.12
CA TYR A 115 -14.48 -10.97 18.62
C TYR A 115 -15.51 -10.89 17.49
N ASN A 116 -16.38 -11.89 17.37
CA ASN A 116 -17.41 -12.00 16.33
C ASN A 116 -18.74 -11.44 16.83
N PHE A 117 -18.82 -10.11 16.93
CA PHE A 117 -20.02 -9.40 17.36
C PHE A 117 -21.20 -9.66 16.42
N LEU A 118 -22.31 -10.16 16.94
CA LEU A 118 -23.50 -10.55 16.17
C LEU A 118 -24.20 -9.32 15.58
N SER A 119 -24.82 -9.48 14.40
CA SER A 119 -25.46 -8.36 13.70
C SER A 119 -26.71 -7.84 14.40
N LEU A 120 -27.50 -8.73 15.02
CA LEU A 120 -28.73 -8.39 15.76
C LEU A 120 -28.44 -7.46 16.96
N ALA A 121 -27.37 -7.75 17.72
CA ALA A 121 -26.90 -6.95 18.84
C ALA A 121 -26.35 -5.55 18.44
N GLN A 122 -26.40 -5.19 17.15
CA GLN A 122 -26.06 -3.86 16.65
C GLN A 122 -27.28 -2.92 16.57
N GLU A 123 -28.49 -3.45 16.71
CA GLU A 123 -29.76 -2.70 16.64
C GLU A 123 -30.47 -2.62 18.01
N GLU A 124 -30.30 -3.64 18.87
CA GLU A 124 -30.79 -3.65 20.25
C GLU A 124 -30.04 -2.65 21.14
N ARG A 125 -30.76 -1.64 21.66
CA ARG A 125 -30.20 -0.67 22.63
C ARG A 125 -30.02 -1.27 24.02
N ASP A 126 -30.88 -2.22 24.38
CA ASP A 126 -31.03 -2.73 25.75
C ASP A 126 -30.20 -4.01 26.03
N ALA A 127 -29.40 -4.47 25.05
CA ALA A 127 -28.58 -5.67 25.17
C ALA A 127 -27.44 -5.50 26.19
N ASP A 128 -27.42 -6.38 27.20
CA ASP A 128 -26.53 -6.40 28.38
C ASP A 128 -25.06 -6.18 28.03
N HIS A 129 -24.50 -5.10 28.56
CA HIS A 129 -23.13 -4.67 28.27
C HIS A 129 -22.04 -5.57 28.87
N PHE A 130 -22.32 -6.31 29.93
CA PHE A 130 -21.36 -7.16 30.65
C PHE A 130 -21.39 -8.63 30.19
N LYS A 131 -22.29 -8.99 29.27
CA LYS A 131 -22.30 -10.29 28.59
C LYS A 131 -21.73 -10.21 27.17
N PHE A 132 -21.17 -11.30 26.69
CA PHE A 132 -20.63 -11.37 25.33
C PHE A 132 -21.78 -11.44 24.30
N GLN A 133 -21.83 -10.43 23.42
CA GLN A 133 -22.80 -10.26 22.33
C GLN A 133 -22.27 -10.89 21.03
N GLY A 134 -21.52 -11.99 21.15
CA GLY A 134 -20.79 -12.64 20.07
C GLY A 134 -19.65 -13.54 20.54
N GLU A 135 -19.05 -14.29 19.61
CA GLU A 135 -18.04 -15.31 19.93
C GLU A 135 -16.65 -14.70 20.17
N ILE A 136 -15.85 -15.33 21.03
CA ILE A 136 -14.48 -14.91 21.36
C ILE A 136 -13.46 -15.88 20.74
N THR A 137 -12.43 -15.34 20.08
CA THR A 137 -11.33 -16.10 19.47
C THR A 137 -9.98 -15.39 19.69
N GLN A 138 -8.88 -15.98 19.21
CA GLN A 138 -7.56 -15.34 19.13
C GLN A 138 -7.10 -14.73 20.48
N SER A 139 -6.55 -13.51 20.49
CA SER A 139 -6.04 -12.84 21.68
C SER A 139 -7.09 -12.59 22.76
N ALA A 140 -8.36 -12.41 22.40
CA ALA A 140 -9.43 -12.19 23.37
C ALA A 140 -9.78 -13.49 24.12
N ALA A 141 -9.81 -14.62 23.41
CA ALA A 141 -10.00 -15.93 24.03
C ALA A 141 -8.80 -16.31 24.92
N TYR A 142 -7.58 -15.94 24.51
CA TYR A 142 -6.38 -16.13 25.32
C TYR A 142 -6.42 -15.34 26.64
N VAL A 143 -6.92 -14.09 26.64
CA VAL A 143 -7.11 -13.32 27.89
C VAL A 143 -8.21 -13.94 28.75
N HIS A 144 -9.37 -14.26 28.16
CA HIS A 144 -10.50 -14.86 28.87
C HIS A 144 -10.14 -16.19 29.56
N GLY A 145 -9.42 -17.07 28.86
CA GLY A 145 -9.06 -18.41 29.35
C GLY A 145 -7.77 -18.49 30.15
N SER A 146 -7.10 -17.39 30.48
CA SER A 146 -5.80 -17.43 31.16
C SER A 146 -5.88 -17.06 32.63
N ASP A 147 -5.53 -17.99 33.50
CA ASP A 147 -5.52 -17.78 34.96
C ASP A 147 -4.46 -16.76 35.40
N LEU A 148 -3.43 -16.53 34.58
CA LEU A 148 -2.46 -15.45 34.78
C LEU A 148 -3.13 -14.07 34.57
N TRP A 149 -3.99 -13.93 33.56
CA TRP A 149 -4.79 -12.71 33.37
C TRP A 149 -5.90 -12.57 34.41
N LYS A 150 -6.55 -13.67 34.83
CA LYS A 150 -7.49 -13.64 35.97
C LYS A 150 -6.81 -13.10 37.22
N LYS A 151 -5.62 -13.61 37.57
CA LYS A 151 -4.87 -13.14 38.74
C LYS A 151 -4.44 -11.67 38.63
N VAL A 152 -4.05 -11.19 37.45
CA VAL A 152 -3.78 -9.74 37.22
C VAL A 152 -5.03 -8.87 37.48
N CYS A 153 -6.24 -9.41 37.29
CA CYS A 153 -7.51 -8.74 37.59
C CYS A 153 -8.10 -9.07 38.98
N GLY A 154 -7.34 -9.76 39.86
CA GLY A 154 -7.76 -10.09 41.22
C GLY A 154 -8.99 -11.00 41.33
N ALA A 155 -9.50 -11.15 42.55
CA ALA A 155 -10.79 -11.77 42.82
C ALA A 155 -11.87 -10.67 42.93
N PRO A 156 -13.12 -10.91 42.48
CA PRO A 156 -14.26 -10.02 42.75
C PRO A 156 -14.51 -9.88 44.24
N LEU A 157 -15.05 -8.73 44.67
CA LEU A 157 -15.42 -8.53 46.08
C LEU A 157 -16.48 -9.53 46.57
N TYR A 158 -17.40 -9.97 45.71
CA TYR A 158 -18.46 -10.90 46.11
C TYR A 158 -17.96 -12.34 46.35
N ASP A 159 -16.90 -12.79 45.66
CA ASP A 159 -16.27 -14.10 45.92
C ASP A 159 -15.54 -14.11 47.28
N ARG A 160 -15.35 -12.94 47.91
CA ARG A 160 -14.86 -12.79 49.30
C ARG A 160 -15.97 -12.52 50.32
N VAL A 161 -17.24 -12.49 49.90
CA VAL A 161 -18.41 -12.31 50.79
C VAL A 161 -19.37 -13.49 50.61
N SER A 162 -18.92 -14.65 51.07
CA SER A 162 -19.77 -15.83 51.32
C SER A 162 -19.12 -16.73 52.37
N MET A 163 -19.95 -17.31 53.24
CA MET A 163 -19.58 -18.31 54.28
C MET A 163 -18.80 -17.81 55.51
N THR A 164 -19.39 -16.86 56.24
CA THR A 164 -19.23 -16.74 57.71
C THR A 164 -20.59 -16.72 58.43
N THR A 165 -21.44 -17.70 58.14
CA THR A 165 -22.59 -18.06 58.99
C THR A 165 -22.53 -19.55 59.29
N ALA A 166 -22.15 -19.91 60.52
CA ALA A 166 -22.20 -21.28 60.99
C ALA A 166 -23.62 -21.65 61.43
N SER A 167 -24.08 -22.83 61.05
CA SER A 167 -25.19 -23.51 61.71
C SER A 167 -24.90 -25.01 61.74
N THR A 168 -24.79 -25.56 62.95
CA THR A 168 -24.63 -26.98 63.23
C THR A 168 -25.81 -27.79 62.70
N GLY A 169 -25.59 -28.97 62.11
CA GLY A 169 -26.71 -29.78 61.60
C GLY A 169 -26.38 -31.02 60.76
N PHE A 170 -25.69 -32.00 61.36
CA PHE A 170 -25.62 -33.41 60.95
C PHE A 170 -25.14 -33.81 59.54
N CYS A 171 -24.27 -34.82 59.51
CA CYS A 171 -23.85 -35.56 58.32
C CYS A 171 -24.42 -36.99 58.40
N LEU A 172 -24.92 -37.51 57.27
CA LEU A 172 -25.03 -38.95 57.05
C LEU A 172 -24.36 -39.33 55.73
N GLN A 173 -23.26 -40.06 55.85
CA GLN A 173 -22.62 -40.77 54.74
C GLN A 173 -23.46 -42.01 54.35
N PRO A 174 -23.39 -42.47 53.09
CA PRO A 174 -22.38 -43.49 52.81
C PRO A 174 -21.68 -43.44 51.43
N ARG A 175 -20.38 -43.70 51.49
CA ARG A 175 -19.50 -44.41 50.52
C ARG A 175 -19.99 -44.72 49.08
N SER A 176 -19.24 -44.13 48.13
CA SER A 176 -18.38 -44.85 47.14
C SER A 176 -18.86 -45.19 45.71
N ARG A 177 -17.83 -45.30 44.84
CA ARG A 177 -17.71 -46.08 43.58
C ARG A 177 -18.43 -45.64 42.27
N THR A 178 -17.59 -45.12 41.35
CA THR A 178 -17.45 -45.50 39.91
C THR A 178 -18.56 -45.32 38.87
N LEU A 179 -18.07 -45.02 37.65
CA LEU A 179 -18.58 -45.39 36.31
C LEU A 179 -19.79 -44.68 35.68
N ASN A 180 -19.47 -43.99 34.56
CA ASN A 180 -20.12 -44.00 33.23
C ASN A 180 -21.60 -43.62 32.98
N SER A 181 -21.75 -43.12 31.74
CA SER A 181 -22.89 -43.26 30.82
C SER A 181 -24.04 -42.24 30.84
N ASP A 182 -24.63 -42.17 29.65
CA ASP A 182 -25.66 -41.26 29.13
C ASP A 182 -26.95 -41.12 29.94
N GLY A 183 -27.70 -40.04 29.69
CA GLY A 183 -29.04 -39.87 30.25
C GLY A 183 -29.81 -38.66 29.71
N LYS A 184 -30.40 -38.78 28.51
CA LYS A 184 -31.34 -37.78 27.96
C LYS A 184 -32.51 -37.54 28.92
N PHE A 185 -32.95 -36.30 29.09
CA PHE A 185 -34.36 -36.00 29.43
C PHE A 185 -34.85 -34.70 28.79
N GLY A 186 -36.17 -34.61 28.62
CA GLY A 186 -36.90 -33.43 28.12
C GLY A 186 -38.40 -33.55 28.44
N ARG A 187 -39.19 -32.54 28.05
CA ARG A 187 -40.62 -32.30 28.40
C ARG A 187 -40.81 -31.84 29.87
N HIS A 188 -41.35 -30.64 30.13
CA HIS A 188 -42.80 -30.30 30.20
C HIS A 188 -43.55 -31.06 31.32
N GLN A 189 -44.43 -30.47 32.15
CA GLN A 189 -45.09 -29.14 32.09
C GLN A 189 -45.87 -28.82 33.41
N ARG A 190 -46.23 -27.53 33.63
CA ARG A 190 -47.46 -27.04 34.37
C ARG A 190 -47.52 -27.30 35.91
N LEU A 191 -48.35 -26.63 36.75
CA LEU A 191 -49.33 -25.49 36.67
C LEU A 191 -49.65 -24.92 38.09
N LYS A 192 -50.28 -23.71 38.18
CA LYS A 192 -51.18 -23.22 39.28
C LYS A 192 -50.54 -22.89 40.67
N ARG A 193 -51.06 -22.00 41.55
CA ARG A 193 -52.12 -20.93 41.50
C ARG A 193 -52.01 -19.91 42.68
N THR A 194 -52.37 -18.63 42.45
CA THR A 194 -53.03 -17.61 43.35
C THR A 194 -52.66 -17.37 44.84
N HIS A 195 -52.36 -16.08 45.18
CA HIS A 195 -52.88 -15.16 46.26
C HIS A 195 -53.20 -15.65 47.71
N ARG A 196 -53.23 -14.82 48.80
CA ARG A 196 -53.49 -13.35 48.99
C ARG A 196 -53.03 -12.85 50.41
N VAL A 197 -53.23 -11.53 50.71
CA VAL A 197 -53.33 -10.87 52.06
C VAL A 197 -52.02 -10.72 52.88
N GLU A 198 -51.62 -9.57 53.48
CA GLU A 198 -51.92 -8.11 53.33
C GLU A 198 -50.75 -7.25 53.94
N GLN A 199 -50.77 -6.08 54.63
CA GLN A 199 -51.76 -5.12 55.17
C GLN A 199 -51.21 -3.65 55.24
N SER A 200 -51.46 -2.85 56.31
CA SER A 200 -51.04 -1.42 56.50
C SER A 200 -51.07 -1.00 58.01
N PRO A 201 -50.65 0.21 58.51
CA PRO A 201 -51.28 1.53 58.19
C PRO A 201 -50.46 2.88 58.35
N LEU A 202 -50.93 3.96 57.66
CA LEU A 202 -51.05 5.42 58.04
C LEU A 202 -49.86 6.21 58.72
N ARG A 203 -49.68 7.56 58.67
CA ARG A 203 -50.56 8.76 58.53
C ARG A 203 -49.95 9.94 57.72
N LYS A 204 -50.78 10.97 57.42
CA LYS A 204 -50.53 12.27 56.73
C LYS A 204 -50.03 13.37 57.74
N LYS A 205 -49.72 14.67 57.47
CA LYS A 205 -50.43 15.74 56.70
C LYS A 205 -49.74 17.16 56.83
N ARG A 206 -49.81 18.06 55.81
CA ARG A 206 -49.86 19.59 55.88
C ARG A 206 -48.59 20.41 56.36
N LYS A 207 -48.36 21.74 56.12
CA LYS A 207 -48.80 22.81 55.12
C LYS A 207 -47.98 24.16 55.28
N ARG A 208 -47.89 25.02 54.24
CA ARG A 208 -47.52 26.50 54.24
C ARG A 208 -46.03 26.90 54.56
N LYS A 209 -45.45 28.11 54.29
CA LYS A 209 -45.93 29.45 53.80
C LYS A 209 -44.82 30.38 53.16
N ASP A 210 -45.17 31.15 52.12
CA ASP A 210 -44.81 32.51 51.54
C ASP A 210 -43.43 33.29 51.65
N LYS A 211 -43.20 34.17 50.63
CA LYS A 211 -42.31 35.39 50.45
C LYS A 211 -40.81 35.20 50.05
N ILE A 212 -40.15 35.90 49.09
CA ILE A 212 -40.09 37.31 48.54
C ILE A 212 -39.10 38.20 49.37
N THR A 213 -38.05 38.94 48.91
CA THR A 213 -37.78 39.94 47.80
C THR A 213 -36.22 40.17 47.61
N ILE A 214 -35.56 40.33 46.43
CA ILE A 214 -35.24 41.51 45.53
C ILE A 214 -33.85 42.27 45.66
N ARG A 215 -33.05 42.24 44.55
CA ARG A 215 -32.10 43.20 43.85
C ARG A 215 -31.09 44.18 44.54
N GLY A 216 -29.86 44.26 43.96
CA GLY A 216 -29.12 45.51 43.57
C GLY A 216 -27.62 45.65 43.98
N LYS A 217 -26.76 46.60 43.52
CA LYS A 217 -26.51 47.23 42.17
C LYS A 217 -25.28 48.23 42.15
N ARG A 218 -24.36 48.15 41.15
CA ARG A 218 -23.52 49.22 40.48
C ARG A 218 -22.27 49.94 41.11
N LYS A 219 -21.25 50.17 40.24
CA LYS A 219 -20.27 51.32 40.08
C LYS A 219 -19.11 51.46 41.11
N ARG A 220 -17.96 52.17 40.90
CA ARG A 220 -17.46 53.13 39.84
C ARG A 220 -15.88 53.25 39.78
N GLU A 221 -15.35 53.95 38.77
CA GLU A 221 -13.95 54.45 38.51
C GLU A 221 -13.61 55.79 39.26
N PRO A 222 -12.39 56.44 39.21
CA PRO A 222 -11.17 56.36 38.34
C PRO A 222 -9.86 56.02 39.13
N ASP A 223 -8.60 56.51 38.98
CA ASP A 223 -7.83 57.61 38.27
C ASP A 223 -6.28 57.30 38.45
N LYS A 224 -5.17 57.98 38.01
CA LYS A 224 -4.79 59.16 37.16
C LYS A 224 -3.23 59.22 36.87
N ASN A 225 -2.78 59.71 35.68
CA ASN A 225 -1.45 60.31 35.27
C ASN A 225 -0.09 59.61 35.68
N GLU A 226 1.16 59.92 35.26
CA GLU A 226 1.83 60.86 34.30
C GLU A 226 3.23 60.29 33.82
N GLU A 227 4.11 61.07 33.17
CA GLU A 227 5.42 60.64 32.56
C GLU A 227 6.68 61.27 33.27
N GLU A 228 7.98 61.22 32.87
CA GLU A 228 8.69 60.86 31.61
C GLU A 228 10.22 60.52 31.83
N VAL A 229 10.86 59.84 30.86
CA VAL A 229 12.23 60.09 30.31
C VAL A 229 13.60 59.59 30.93
N ARG A 230 14.41 58.96 30.03
CA ARG A 230 15.91 58.89 29.83
C ARG A 230 16.98 58.27 30.80
N THR A 231 18.03 57.79 30.11
CA THR A 231 19.51 57.81 30.41
C THR A 231 20.21 56.91 31.45
N CYS A 232 20.64 55.73 30.97
CA CYS A 232 22.04 55.27 30.84
C CYS A 232 23.19 55.96 31.66
N SER A 233 24.03 55.20 32.39
CA SER A 233 25.37 54.75 31.90
C SER A 233 26.39 54.28 32.98
N ARG A 234 27.47 53.61 32.48
CA ARG A 234 28.89 53.60 32.94
C ARG A 234 29.45 52.61 33.99
N LYS A 235 30.45 51.83 33.51
CA LYS A 235 31.74 51.40 34.15
C LYS A 235 31.66 50.26 35.19
N LYS A 236 32.68 49.40 35.40
CA LYS A 236 34.04 49.24 34.82
C LYS A 236 34.58 47.78 35.01
N ARG A 237 35.47 47.34 34.09
CA ARG A 237 36.62 46.37 34.17
C ARG A 237 36.86 45.57 35.50
N ARG A 238 37.38 44.32 35.51
CA ARG A 238 38.43 43.72 34.62
C ARG A 238 38.56 42.16 34.77
N VAL A 239 38.75 41.45 33.64
CA VAL A 239 39.59 40.24 33.39
C VAL A 239 39.41 38.93 34.21
N GLY A 240 39.24 37.81 33.50
CA GLY A 240 39.32 36.41 33.98
C GLY A 240 38.84 35.41 32.91
N GLN A 241 39.47 34.24 32.80
CA GLN A 241 39.30 33.22 31.73
C GLN A 241 39.65 31.83 32.33
N GLN A 242 39.17 30.66 31.88
CA GLN A 242 38.16 30.18 30.91
C GLN A 242 37.78 28.72 31.35
N ASP A 243 36.84 27.94 30.80
CA ASP A 243 36.00 27.98 29.59
C ASP A 243 34.59 27.39 29.92
N PRO A 244 33.56 27.42 29.04
CA PRO A 244 32.17 27.31 29.50
C PRO A 244 31.61 25.89 29.64
N THR A 245 30.73 25.71 30.63
CA THR A 245 29.87 24.52 30.80
C THR A 245 28.40 24.94 30.98
N ARG A 246 27.51 24.27 30.23
CA ARG A 246 26.04 24.06 30.38
C ARG A 246 25.11 25.05 31.13
N ASP A 247 23.99 25.30 30.45
CA ASP A 247 22.59 25.32 30.92
C ASP A 247 21.90 26.58 31.54
N VAL A 248 20.73 26.89 30.93
CA VAL A 248 19.44 27.35 31.52
C VAL A 248 19.27 28.76 32.12
N GLN A 249 18.68 29.67 31.33
CA GLN A 249 17.39 30.40 31.55
C GLN A 249 17.10 31.26 30.29
N VAL A 250 15.90 31.49 29.74
CA VAL A 250 14.46 31.46 30.15
C VAL A 250 13.96 32.76 30.81
N VAL A 251 13.40 33.65 29.97
CA VAL A 251 12.21 34.52 30.19
C VAL A 251 11.58 34.68 28.79
N CYS A 252 10.52 33.95 28.42
CA CYS A 252 9.09 34.17 28.68
C CYS A 252 8.45 35.31 27.85
N CYS A 253 7.45 34.91 27.04
CA CYS A 253 6.25 35.68 26.77
C CYS A 253 5.08 34.74 27.09
N GLU A 254 4.05 35.24 27.76
CA GLU A 254 3.07 34.40 28.46
C GLU A 254 1.96 33.83 27.55
N PRO A 255 1.31 32.72 27.97
CA PRO A 255 0.21 32.13 27.22
C PRO A 255 -1.12 32.87 27.47
N VAL A 256 -1.89 33.11 26.40
CA VAL A 256 -3.31 33.46 26.51
C VAL A 256 -4.14 32.17 26.54
N GLU A 257 -5.17 32.15 27.37
CA GLU A 257 -5.93 30.95 27.75
C GLU A 257 -6.77 30.36 26.60
N GLU A 258 -6.75 29.03 26.44
CA GLU A 258 -7.70 28.31 25.57
C GLU A 258 -8.89 27.79 26.39
N GLU A 259 -10.02 28.52 26.39
CA GLU A 259 -11.28 28.05 26.97
C GLU A 259 -11.80 26.77 26.28
N GLN A 260 -12.34 25.85 27.07
CA GLN A 260 -12.72 24.52 26.63
C GLN A 260 -14.13 24.48 26.04
N HIS A 261 -14.26 24.31 24.72
CA HIS A 261 -15.56 24.01 24.09
C HIS A 261 -15.64 22.61 23.46
N LEU A 262 -16.36 21.74 24.16
CA LEU A 262 -16.70 20.38 23.76
C LEU A 262 -17.68 20.36 22.56
N PRO A 263 -17.44 19.54 21.52
CA PRO A 263 -18.43 19.30 20.47
C PRO A 263 -19.49 18.29 20.94
N VAL A 264 -20.69 18.78 21.26
CA VAL A 264 -21.86 17.94 21.59
C VAL A 264 -22.36 17.19 20.34
N GLU A 265 -22.50 15.87 20.43
CA GLU A 265 -23.16 15.08 19.39
C GLU A 265 -24.69 15.22 19.48
N PRO A 266 -25.42 15.54 18.39
CA PRO A 266 -26.87 15.66 18.42
C PRO A 266 -27.56 14.28 18.38
N THR A 267 -28.29 13.97 19.44
CA THR A 267 -29.13 12.78 19.57
C THR A 267 -30.25 12.77 18.52
N PHE A 268 -30.52 11.61 17.92
CA PHE A 268 -31.77 11.35 17.22
C PHE A 268 -32.56 10.23 17.92
N SER A 269 -33.76 10.58 18.37
CA SER A 269 -34.72 9.66 19.00
C SER A 269 -36.03 9.74 18.24
N ILE A 270 -36.50 8.60 17.73
CA ILE A 270 -37.88 8.36 17.31
C ILE A 270 -38.18 6.91 17.73
N LYS A 271 -39.29 6.71 18.47
CA LYS A 271 -39.92 5.39 18.67
C LYS A 271 -41.07 5.25 17.66
N PRO A 272 -41.45 4.02 17.26
CA PRO A 272 -42.54 3.80 16.32
C PRO A 272 -43.92 4.00 16.99
N VAL A 273 -44.92 4.26 16.15
CA VAL A 273 -46.33 3.99 16.41
C VAL A 273 -46.87 3.34 15.14
N GLU A 274 -47.58 2.22 15.30
CA GLU A 274 -48.21 1.48 14.21
C GLU A 274 -49.68 1.91 14.08
N HIS A 275 -50.26 1.84 12.87
CA HIS A 275 -51.59 1.27 12.66
C HIS A 275 -51.90 1.07 11.15
N VAL A 276 -52.14 -0.19 10.80
CA VAL A 276 -53.12 -0.74 9.82
C VAL A 276 -53.61 0.17 8.67
N GLY A 277 -53.39 -0.28 7.42
CA GLY A 277 -54.04 0.23 6.20
C GLY A 277 -53.63 -0.58 4.96
N SER A 278 -54.55 -0.82 4.02
CA SER A 278 -54.40 -1.82 2.96
C SER A 278 -53.74 -1.35 1.64
N ASP A 279 -53.25 -2.36 0.90
CA ASP A 279 -53.19 -2.47 -0.56
C ASP A 279 -52.10 -1.82 -1.46
N SER A 280 -51.85 -2.59 -2.52
CA SER A 280 -51.25 -2.26 -3.82
C SER A 280 -49.71 -2.22 -3.99
N LYS A 281 -49.30 -2.51 -5.22
CA LYS A 281 -47.95 -2.94 -5.64
C LYS A 281 -47.01 -1.77 -5.92
N GLN A 282 -45.79 -1.79 -5.37
CA GLN A 282 -44.57 -1.43 -6.14
C GLN A 282 -43.26 -1.86 -5.44
N SER A 283 -42.30 -2.37 -6.21
CA SER A 283 -41.01 -2.85 -5.72
C SER A 283 -39.97 -1.73 -5.63
N VAL A 284 -39.52 -1.37 -4.42
CA VAL A 284 -38.56 -0.26 -4.21
C VAL A 284 -37.11 -0.74 -4.33
N GLU A 285 -36.33 -0.09 -5.20
CA GLU A 285 -34.88 -0.32 -5.30
C GLU A 285 -34.13 0.11 -4.02
N MET A 286 -33.54 -0.84 -3.30
CA MET A 286 -32.68 -0.54 -2.16
C MET A 286 -31.37 0.11 -2.65
N GLN A 287 -31.21 1.41 -2.38
CA GLN A 287 -30.17 2.24 -3.01
C GLN A 287 -28.75 1.78 -2.66
N THR A 288 -28.08 1.15 -3.64
CA THR A 288 -26.71 0.64 -3.48
C THR A 288 -25.72 1.79 -3.27
N ALA A 289 -25.10 1.85 -2.08
CA ALA A 289 -24.04 2.80 -1.78
C ALA A 289 -22.87 2.63 -2.78
N MET A 290 -22.65 3.66 -3.61
CA MET A 290 -21.63 3.63 -4.67
C MET A 290 -20.24 3.30 -4.10
N PRO A 291 -19.58 2.22 -4.58
CA PRO A 291 -18.22 1.89 -4.16
C PRO A 291 -17.25 3.04 -4.39
N ALA A 292 -16.32 3.24 -3.46
CA ALA A 292 -15.33 4.30 -3.56
C ALA A 292 -14.44 4.09 -4.80
N LEU A 293 -14.52 5.01 -5.77
CA LEU A 293 -13.67 4.99 -6.95
C LEU A 293 -12.19 5.07 -6.53
N GLU A 294 -11.41 4.04 -6.87
CA GLU A 294 -9.97 4.03 -6.59
C GLU A 294 -9.28 5.23 -7.26
N GLY A 295 -8.52 5.99 -6.47
CA GLY A 295 -7.77 7.15 -6.97
C GLY A 295 -8.37 8.51 -6.70
N GLY A 296 -9.60 8.60 -6.17
CA GLY A 296 -10.21 9.89 -5.78
C GLY A 296 -9.33 10.74 -4.84
N PRO A 297 -9.42 12.09 -4.92
CA PRO A 297 -8.62 13.01 -4.12
C PRO A 297 -8.87 12.87 -2.61
N SER A 298 -7.92 13.32 -1.77
CA SER A 298 -8.20 13.51 -0.33
C SER A 298 -9.10 14.71 -0.05
N TRP A 299 -9.28 15.60 -1.04
CA TRP A 299 -10.37 16.57 -1.09
C TRP A 299 -11.70 15.91 -1.42
N ARG A 300 -12.54 15.70 -0.41
CA ARG A 300 -13.99 15.57 -0.62
C ARG A 300 -14.68 16.79 -0.02
N SER A 301 -15.25 17.63 -0.87
CA SER A 301 -16.24 18.63 -0.41
C SER A 301 -17.34 17.87 0.34
N GLY A 302 -17.54 18.23 1.62
CA GLY A 302 -18.33 17.44 2.57
C GLY A 302 -17.54 16.79 3.71
N VAL A 303 -16.21 16.92 3.77
CA VAL A 303 -15.46 16.77 5.04
C VAL A 303 -15.24 18.16 5.63
N PHE A 304 -15.76 18.40 6.84
CA PHE A 304 -15.58 19.63 7.59
C PHE A 304 -15.07 19.31 9.02
N PRO A 305 -14.05 20.01 9.54
CA PRO A 305 -13.21 20.97 8.84
C PRO A 305 -12.46 20.30 7.67
N PRO A 306 -12.15 21.04 6.58
CA PRO A 306 -11.34 20.50 5.50
C PRO A 306 -9.94 20.15 6.03
N LEU A 307 -9.34 19.09 5.47
CA LEU A 307 -7.97 18.72 5.83
C LEU A 307 -7.01 19.90 5.54
N PRO A 308 -5.97 20.11 6.37
CA PRO A 308 -4.96 21.13 6.10
C PRO A 308 -4.42 21.02 4.67
N PRO A 309 -4.11 22.12 3.95
CA PRO A 309 -3.59 22.06 2.57
C PRO A 309 -2.36 21.15 2.41
N ALA A 310 -1.60 20.99 3.50
CA ALA A 310 -0.53 20.03 3.72
C ALA A 310 -0.87 18.54 3.52
N GLN A 311 -2.13 18.14 3.69
CA GLN A 311 -2.63 16.75 3.62
C GLN A 311 -3.57 16.53 2.42
N CYS A 312 -3.71 17.55 1.59
CA CYS A 312 -4.63 17.66 0.47
C CYS A 312 -3.89 17.36 -0.84
N PHE A 313 -4.24 16.25 -1.49
CA PHE A 313 -3.52 15.75 -2.66
C PHE A 313 -4.45 15.29 -3.77
N ILE A 314 -4.14 15.71 -4.99
CA ILE A 314 -4.74 15.26 -6.25
C ILE A 314 -3.82 14.18 -6.82
N ARG A 315 -4.39 13.04 -7.25
CA ARG A 315 -3.62 11.86 -7.67
C ARG A 315 -3.62 11.73 -9.19
N THR A 316 -2.46 11.47 -9.80
CA THR A 316 -2.37 11.23 -11.25
C THR A 316 -3.17 9.98 -11.67
N LEU A 317 -3.37 9.02 -10.74
CA LEU A 317 -4.30 7.89 -10.91
C LEU A 317 -5.73 8.29 -11.32
N GLY A 318 -6.20 9.50 -10.95
CA GLY A 318 -7.51 10.02 -11.35
C GLY A 318 -7.67 10.22 -12.85
N LEU A 319 -6.58 10.39 -13.61
CA LEU A 319 -6.59 10.46 -15.07
C LEU A 319 -6.83 9.11 -15.74
N LEU A 320 -6.54 7.98 -15.08
CA LEU A 320 -6.52 6.66 -15.71
C LEU A 320 -7.89 6.18 -16.19
N TYR A 321 -7.89 5.56 -17.37
CA TYR A 321 -9.06 5.04 -18.08
C TYR A 321 -10.03 6.15 -18.55
N GLY A 322 -10.72 5.89 -19.66
CA GLY A 322 -11.71 6.82 -20.20
C GLY A 322 -12.88 7.15 -19.27
N GLY A 323 -13.58 8.22 -19.59
CA GLY A 323 -14.95 8.50 -19.16
C GLY A 323 -15.97 8.08 -20.22
N ARG A 324 -17.26 8.33 -19.98
CA ARG A 324 -18.34 8.07 -20.96
C ARG A 324 -18.47 9.24 -21.96
N GLY A 325 -17.37 9.57 -22.65
CA GLY A 325 -17.24 10.74 -23.52
C GLY A 325 -17.58 12.07 -22.81
N MET A 326 -17.89 13.10 -23.58
CA MET A 326 -18.39 14.38 -23.05
C MET A 326 -19.74 14.26 -22.33
N ARG A 327 -20.53 13.21 -22.57
CA ARG A 327 -21.75 12.90 -21.77
C ARG A 327 -21.43 12.52 -20.32
N GLY A 328 -20.22 12.00 -20.05
CA GLY A 328 -19.73 11.67 -18.71
C GLY A 328 -19.07 12.84 -17.97
N PHE A 329 -18.77 13.94 -18.68
CA PHE A 329 -18.07 15.11 -18.17
C PHE A 329 -18.82 15.81 -17.03
N LEU A 330 -18.10 16.39 -16.07
CA LEU A 330 -18.66 16.89 -14.81
C LEU A 330 -19.76 17.94 -15.01
N LEU A 331 -19.51 18.97 -15.83
CA LEU A 331 -20.45 20.07 -16.03
C LEU A 331 -21.67 19.68 -16.90
N ASN A 332 -21.58 18.58 -17.66
CA ASN A 332 -22.68 18.02 -18.45
C ASN A 332 -23.62 17.11 -17.63
N ARG A 333 -23.30 16.84 -16.36
CA ARG A 333 -24.18 16.05 -15.49
C ARG A 333 -25.43 16.83 -15.14
N LYS A 334 -26.56 16.12 -15.06
CA LYS A 334 -27.82 16.65 -14.52
C LYS A 334 -27.87 16.43 -13.01
N ARG A 335 -28.53 17.35 -12.29
CA ARG A 335 -28.90 17.19 -10.88
C ARG A 335 -30.25 16.45 -10.82
N LYS A 336 -30.37 15.45 -9.94
CA LYS A 336 -31.66 14.84 -9.61
C LYS A 336 -32.50 15.79 -8.75
N SER A 337 -33.77 15.96 -9.12
CA SER A 337 -34.84 16.66 -8.41
C SER A 337 -36.05 15.72 -8.30
N THR A 338 -37.02 16.05 -7.46
CA THR A 338 -38.35 15.41 -7.40
C THR A 338 -38.99 15.35 -8.79
N ASP A 339 -39.09 16.49 -9.43
CA ASP A 339 -39.62 16.75 -10.77
C ASP A 339 -38.50 16.58 -11.84
N GLY A 340 -37.77 15.47 -11.74
CA GLY A 340 -36.85 14.97 -12.77
C GLY A 340 -35.42 15.53 -12.75
N SER A 341 -34.70 15.35 -13.86
CA SER A 341 -33.26 15.63 -13.96
C SER A 341 -32.96 16.98 -14.64
N LYS A 342 -32.59 17.99 -13.85
CA LYS A 342 -32.38 19.39 -14.30
C LYS A 342 -30.90 19.67 -14.63
N ARG A 343 -30.64 20.60 -15.56
CA ARG A 343 -29.26 21.05 -15.88
C ARG A 343 -28.70 21.90 -14.74
N LEU A 344 -27.38 21.85 -14.51
CA LEU A 344 -26.71 22.66 -13.49
C LEU A 344 -26.77 24.16 -13.80
N GLN A 345 -27.07 24.97 -12.79
CA GLN A 345 -26.96 26.43 -12.79
C GLN A 345 -25.83 26.90 -11.84
N GLY A 346 -25.48 28.20 -11.84
CA GLY A 346 -24.36 28.71 -11.05
C GLY A 346 -24.46 28.41 -9.54
N ARG A 347 -25.67 28.46 -8.96
CA ARG A 347 -25.92 28.08 -7.55
C ARG A 347 -25.63 26.60 -7.28
N ASP A 348 -25.96 25.70 -8.22
CA ASP A 348 -25.65 24.27 -8.10
C ASP A 348 -24.14 24.04 -8.18
N LEU A 349 -23.45 24.77 -9.07
CA LEU A 349 -22.00 24.65 -9.23
C LEU A 349 -21.24 25.18 -8.01
N VAL A 350 -21.64 26.32 -7.43
CA VAL A 350 -21.08 26.84 -6.17
C VAL A 350 -21.21 25.80 -5.04
N ARG A 351 -22.34 25.09 -4.94
CA ARG A 351 -22.50 23.98 -3.97
C ARG A 351 -21.63 22.77 -4.28
N LEU A 352 -21.56 22.36 -5.54
CA LEU A 352 -20.72 21.26 -6.00
C LEU A 352 -19.22 21.51 -5.75
N VAL A 353 -18.75 22.76 -5.86
CA VAL A 353 -17.36 23.13 -5.54
C VAL A 353 -17.13 23.18 -4.02
N PHE A 354 -17.84 24.08 -3.33
CA PHE A 354 -17.45 24.52 -1.99
C PHE A 354 -18.15 23.78 -0.84
N PHE A 355 -19.27 23.07 -1.11
CA PHE A 355 -20.15 22.49 -0.08
C PHE A 355 -20.30 20.96 -0.22
N GLU A 356 -21.40 20.46 -0.82
CA GLU A 356 -21.77 19.04 -0.78
C GLU A 356 -21.09 18.15 -1.85
N GLY A 357 -20.32 18.72 -2.77
CA GLY A 357 -19.52 17.96 -3.73
C GLY A 357 -20.35 17.18 -4.76
N LEU A 358 -19.82 16.06 -5.25
CA LEU A 358 -20.52 15.17 -6.19
C LEU A 358 -21.81 14.56 -5.60
N ALA A 359 -21.95 14.49 -4.28
CA ALA A 359 -23.16 13.98 -3.63
C ALA A 359 -24.37 14.90 -3.84
N PHE A 360 -24.14 16.19 -4.09
CA PHE A 360 -25.18 17.17 -4.41
C PHE A 360 -26.01 16.78 -5.64
N LEU A 361 -25.37 16.17 -6.65
CA LEU A 361 -26.03 15.70 -7.88
C LEU A 361 -27.10 14.63 -7.61
N ASN A 362 -26.96 13.90 -6.50
CA ASN A 362 -27.86 12.84 -6.06
C ASN A 362 -28.88 13.33 -5.01
N GLY A 363 -28.99 14.64 -4.78
CA GLY A 363 -29.98 15.23 -3.86
C GLY A 363 -29.50 15.47 -2.42
N LEU A 364 -28.24 15.17 -2.08
CA LEU A 364 -27.71 15.46 -0.74
C LEU A 364 -27.47 16.96 -0.56
N GLU A 365 -28.36 17.64 0.16
CA GLU A 365 -28.16 19.01 0.65
C GLU A 365 -27.70 19.02 2.11
N ARG A 366 -26.84 20.00 2.47
CA ARG A 366 -26.43 20.26 3.86
C ARG A 366 -26.86 21.66 4.29
N LYS A 367 -26.85 21.91 5.61
CA LYS A 367 -26.98 23.27 6.15
C LYS A 367 -25.69 24.07 5.81
N PRO A 368 -25.77 25.35 5.45
CA PRO A 368 -27.00 26.16 5.29
C PRO A 368 -27.70 25.93 3.93
N LYS A 369 -29.04 25.94 3.92
CA LYS A 369 -29.85 25.80 2.67
C LYS A 369 -29.79 27.04 1.76
N ARG A 370 -29.59 28.23 2.33
CA ARG A 370 -29.29 29.48 1.61
C ARG A 370 -27.76 29.68 1.58
N LEU A 371 -27.22 30.15 0.46
CA LEU A 371 -25.79 30.45 0.37
C LEU A 371 -25.45 31.68 1.22
N PRO A 372 -24.34 31.68 2.01
CA PRO A 372 -23.85 32.89 2.67
C PRO A 372 -23.50 33.98 1.66
N ARG A 373 -23.62 35.26 2.02
CA ARG A 373 -23.44 36.44 1.13
C ARG A 373 -22.22 36.31 0.21
N ARG A 374 -21.05 35.94 0.74
CA ARG A 374 -19.82 35.74 -0.05
C ARG A 374 -20.00 34.74 -1.20
N PHE A 375 -20.62 33.59 -0.95
CA PHE A 375 -20.87 32.55 -1.96
C PHE A 375 -22.07 32.87 -2.87
N PHE A 376 -23.04 33.65 -2.38
CA PHE A 376 -24.13 34.17 -3.23
C PHE A 376 -23.59 35.14 -4.29
N ASN A 377 -22.69 36.05 -3.91
CA ASN A 377 -22.02 36.98 -4.82
C ASN A 377 -21.21 36.28 -5.93
N MET A 378 -20.83 35.00 -5.76
CA MET A 378 -20.13 34.21 -6.77
C MET A 378 -21.05 33.64 -7.87
N VAL A 379 -22.36 33.52 -7.60
CA VAL A 379 -23.31 32.85 -8.50
C VAL A 379 -23.34 33.41 -9.93
N PRO A 380 -23.20 34.73 -10.18
CA PRO A 380 -23.08 35.26 -11.54
C PRO A 380 -21.85 34.71 -12.30
N LEU A 381 -20.65 34.74 -11.70
CA LEU A 381 -19.41 34.25 -12.33
C LEU A 381 -19.47 32.74 -12.62
N PHE A 382 -20.01 31.94 -11.70
CA PHE A 382 -20.21 30.51 -11.93
C PHE A 382 -21.34 30.20 -12.92
N SER A 383 -22.30 31.13 -13.14
CA SER A 383 -23.28 31.04 -14.22
C SER A 383 -22.67 31.38 -15.58
N GLN A 384 -21.84 32.42 -15.64
CA GLN A 384 -21.07 32.81 -16.84
C GLN A 384 -20.10 31.68 -17.26
N LEU A 385 -19.42 31.03 -16.31
CA LEU A 385 -18.61 29.83 -16.55
C LEU A 385 -19.45 28.72 -17.20
N LEU A 386 -20.65 28.45 -16.69
CA LEU A 386 -21.56 27.46 -17.28
C LEU A 386 -22.08 27.88 -18.66
N GLN A 387 -22.29 29.17 -18.93
CA GLN A 387 -22.65 29.68 -20.25
C GLN A 387 -21.50 29.50 -21.25
N ARG A 388 -20.28 29.92 -20.89
CA ARG A 388 -19.07 29.70 -21.70
C ARG A 388 -18.80 28.21 -21.94
N HIS A 389 -19.01 27.36 -20.94
CA HIS A 389 -18.93 25.89 -21.10
C HIS A 389 -19.92 25.37 -22.16
N ARG A 390 -21.18 25.83 -22.14
CA ARG A 390 -22.21 25.41 -23.10
C ARG A 390 -21.91 25.86 -24.54
N GLY A 391 -21.22 27.00 -24.71
CA GLY A 391 -20.78 27.52 -26.01
C GLY A 391 -19.39 27.06 -26.46
N CYS A 392 -18.67 26.25 -25.68
CA CYS A 392 -17.28 25.89 -25.98
C CYS A 392 -17.19 24.79 -27.06
N PRO A 393 -16.51 25.02 -28.20
CA PRO A 393 -16.40 24.06 -29.30
C PRO A 393 -15.33 22.98 -29.01
N TYR A 394 -15.53 22.19 -27.96
CA TYR A 394 -14.59 21.18 -27.47
C TYR A 394 -14.07 20.24 -28.57
N ASN A 395 -14.94 19.79 -29.48
CA ASN A 395 -14.55 18.88 -30.56
C ASN A 395 -13.61 19.56 -31.57
N THR A 396 -13.89 20.81 -31.95
CA THR A 396 -13.05 21.59 -32.89
C THR A 396 -11.68 21.88 -32.26
N ILE A 397 -11.64 22.24 -30.97
CA ILE A 397 -10.39 22.44 -30.23
C ILE A 397 -9.61 21.11 -30.11
N LEU A 398 -10.30 19.99 -29.90
CA LEU A 398 -9.72 18.65 -29.84
C LEU A 398 -9.10 18.24 -31.18
N GLN A 399 -9.81 18.40 -32.30
CA GLN A 399 -9.26 18.11 -33.64
C GLN A 399 -8.06 19.01 -33.97
N ARG A 400 -8.14 20.31 -33.67
CA ARG A 400 -7.05 21.28 -33.92
C ARG A 400 -5.77 20.96 -33.14
N MET A 401 -5.87 20.48 -31.90
CA MET A 401 -4.70 20.22 -31.03
C MET A 401 -4.26 18.75 -31.00
N CYS A 402 -5.18 17.82 -31.22
CA CYS A 402 -5.00 16.37 -31.17
C CYS A 402 -5.81 15.69 -32.31
N PRO A 403 -5.45 15.91 -33.58
CA PRO A 403 -6.15 15.29 -34.71
C PRO A 403 -6.04 13.76 -34.66
N VAL A 404 -7.02 13.08 -35.23
CA VAL A 404 -6.93 11.66 -35.63
C VAL A 404 -6.42 11.62 -37.07
N LEU A 405 -5.56 10.65 -37.38
CA LEU A 405 -5.19 10.36 -38.77
C LEU A 405 -6.18 9.30 -39.29
N GLU A 406 -6.93 9.65 -40.32
CA GLU A 406 -7.82 8.71 -41.01
C GLU A 406 -7.00 7.91 -42.02
N GLU A 407 -6.82 6.61 -41.73
CA GLU A 407 -6.14 5.67 -42.62
C GLU A 407 -7.06 5.37 -43.81
N ARG A 408 -6.61 5.66 -45.04
CA ARG A 408 -7.45 5.67 -46.25
C ARG A 408 -7.89 4.28 -46.75
N ASN A 409 -7.30 3.19 -46.26
CA ASN A 409 -7.54 1.83 -46.74
C ASN A 409 -8.09 0.92 -45.62
N PRO A 410 -9.39 0.58 -45.60
CA PRO A 410 -9.98 -0.28 -44.56
C PRO A 410 -9.63 -1.77 -44.68
N ALA A 411 -8.89 -2.18 -45.72
CA ALA A 411 -8.58 -3.59 -46.00
C ALA A 411 -7.46 -4.18 -45.11
N GLN A 412 -6.62 -3.35 -44.49
CA GLN A 412 -5.50 -3.77 -43.64
C GLN A 412 -5.40 -2.89 -42.37
N GLU A 413 -6.44 -2.88 -41.54
CA GLU A 413 -6.38 -2.27 -40.20
C GLU A 413 -5.48 -3.07 -39.24
N GLU A 414 -4.16 -2.92 -39.36
CA GLU A 414 -3.22 -3.48 -38.40
C GLU A 414 -3.26 -2.76 -37.03
N LEU A 415 -2.92 -3.50 -35.97
CA LEU A 415 -2.81 -2.91 -34.62
C LEU A 415 -1.57 -2.00 -34.47
N SER A 416 -0.54 -2.25 -35.29
CA SER A 416 0.78 -1.61 -35.32
C SER A 416 0.72 -0.07 -35.46
N PRO A 417 0.13 0.50 -36.54
CA PRO A 417 0.04 1.94 -36.71
C PRO A 417 -0.82 2.60 -35.62
N LEU A 418 -1.99 2.03 -35.30
CA LEU A 418 -2.91 2.55 -34.29
C LEU A 418 -2.28 2.64 -32.89
N LEU A 419 -1.40 1.69 -32.52
CA LEU A 419 -0.65 1.74 -31.25
C LEU A 419 0.28 2.96 -31.14
N SER A 420 0.75 3.50 -32.27
CA SER A 420 1.59 4.71 -32.36
C SER A 420 0.80 6.02 -32.28
N GLN A 421 -0.50 6.00 -32.61
CA GLN A 421 -1.39 7.18 -32.66
C GLN A 421 -1.78 7.74 -31.26
N HIS A 422 -0.82 7.86 -30.33
CA HIS A 422 -1.02 8.44 -29.01
C HIS A 422 -0.65 9.93 -28.96
N CYS A 423 -1.49 10.74 -28.33
CA CYS A 423 -1.22 12.16 -28.14
C CYS A 423 -0.10 12.39 -27.11
N SER A 424 0.85 13.28 -27.42
CA SER A 424 1.88 13.67 -26.46
C SER A 424 1.26 14.49 -25.31
N PRO A 425 1.81 14.40 -24.08
CA PRO A 425 1.32 15.21 -22.96
C PRO A 425 1.31 16.72 -23.23
N HIS A 426 2.16 17.19 -24.17
CA HIS A 426 2.18 18.58 -24.61
C HIS A 426 0.95 18.96 -25.44
N ARG A 427 0.53 18.13 -26.40
CA ARG A 427 -0.69 18.38 -27.19
C ARG A 427 -1.95 18.31 -26.32
N VAL A 428 -2.01 17.37 -25.38
CA VAL A 428 -3.09 17.29 -24.37
C VAL A 428 -3.10 18.54 -23.47
N TYR A 429 -1.93 19.04 -23.04
CA TYR A 429 -1.83 20.31 -22.31
C TYR A 429 -2.32 21.50 -23.14
N LEU A 430 -1.98 21.60 -24.43
CA LEU A 430 -2.49 22.67 -25.30
C LEU A 430 -4.02 22.60 -25.41
N PHE A 431 -4.59 21.44 -25.72
CA PHE A 431 -6.04 21.22 -25.72
C PHE A 431 -6.71 21.69 -24.41
N VAL A 432 -6.18 21.27 -23.26
CA VAL A 432 -6.69 21.67 -21.94
C VAL A 432 -6.54 23.18 -21.69
N ARG A 433 -5.43 23.80 -22.14
CA ARG A 433 -5.18 25.24 -22.02
C ARG A 433 -6.24 26.06 -22.77
N GLU A 434 -6.49 25.71 -24.04
CA GLU A 434 -7.54 26.37 -24.83
C GLU A 434 -8.92 26.20 -24.18
N CYS A 435 -9.24 24.99 -23.70
CA CYS A 435 -10.50 24.71 -23.02
C CYS A 435 -10.62 25.37 -21.63
N LEU A 436 -9.52 25.84 -21.02
CA LEU A 436 -9.55 26.66 -19.81
C LEU A 436 -9.74 28.13 -20.16
N LEU A 437 -9.05 28.64 -21.19
CA LEU A 437 -9.20 30.01 -21.69
C LEU A 437 -10.62 30.30 -22.19
N ALA A 438 -11.23 29.37 -22.94
CA ALA A 438 -12.58 29.54 -23.46
C ALA A 438 -13.66 29.54 -22.36
N VAL A 439 -13.47 28.76 -21.28
CA VAL A 439 -14.55 28.45 -20.32
C VAL A 439 -14.46 29.21 -19.00
N ILE A 440 -13.26 29.51 -18.51
CA ILE A 440 -13.07 30.14 -17.19
C ILE A 440 -13.03 31.68 -17.36
N PRO A 441 -13.96 32.44 -16.77
CA PRO A 441 -13.90 33.89 -16.73
C PRO A 441 -12.57 34.40 -16.15
N GLN A 442 -12.04 35.50 -16.70
CA GLN A 442 -10.74 36.06 -16.34
C GLN A 442 -10.70 36.50 -14.86
N GLU A 443 -11.83 37.00 -14.39
CA GLU A 443 -12.15 37.46 -13.05
C GLU A 443 -11.93 36.37 -12.00
N LEU A 444 -12.13 35.08 -12.34
CA LEU A 444 -11.92 33.98 -11.40
C LEU A 444 -10.43 33.71 -11.10
N TRP A 445 -9.51 34.10 -11.99
CA TRP A 445 -8.07 34.02 -11.73
C TRP A 445 -7.57 35.17 -10.84
N GLY A 446 -8.27 36.30 -10.81
CA GLY A 446 -7.84 37.55 -10.18
C GLY A 446 -6.76 38.29 -10.97
N SER A 447 -5.70 37.59 -11.39
CA SER A 447 -4.65 38.15 -12.25
C SER A 447 -4.03 37.11 -13.18
N ASP A 448 -3.41 37.58 -14.28
CA ASP A 448 -2.72 36.72 -15.23
C ASP A 448 -1.52 35.97 -14.62
N CYS A 449 -0.92 36.50 -13.56
CA CYS A 449 0.13 35.80 -12.80
C CYS A 449 -0.42 34.50 -12.18
N ASN A 450 -1.61 34.56 -11.55
CA ASN A 450 -2.29 33.39 -11.01
C ASN A 450 -2.68 32.40 -12.13
N ARG A 451 -3.21 32.89 -13.25
CA ARG A 451 -3.59 32.10 -14.43
C ARG A 451 -2.39 31.33 -15.01
N LEU A 452 -1.26 32.01 -15.21
CA LEU A 452 -0.02 31.41 -15.72
C LEU A 452 0.57 30.41 -14.72
N HIS A 453 0.57 30.71 -13.42
CA HIS A 453 0.98 29.75 -12.39
C HIS A 453 0.12 28.48 -12.40
N PHE A 454 -1.21 28.59 -12.51
CA PHE A 454 -2.08 27.42 -12.64
C PHE A 454 -1.78 26.62 -13.93
N PHE A 455 -1.59 27.28 -15.07
CA PHE A 455 -1.24 26.61 -16.34
C PHE A 455 0.08 25.84 -16.25
N VAL A 456 1.11 26.39 -15.58
CA VAL A 456 2.37 25.67 -15.30
C VAL A 456 2.13 24.44 -14.44
N ARG A 457 1.24 24.50 -13.43
CA ARG A 457 0.86 23.33 -12.62
C ARG A 457 0.11 22.27 -13.42
N VAL A 458 -0.81 22.67 -14.31
CA VAL A 458 -1.50 21.74 -15.24
C VAL A 458 -0.50 21.06 -16.18
N ARG A 459 0.43 21.81 -16.80
CA ARG A 459 1.49 21.26 -17.67
C ARG A 459 2.37 20.24 -16.93
N GLY A 460 2.70 20.54 -15.67
CA GLY A 460 3.43 19.61 -14.79
C GLY A 460 2.63 18.34 -14.50
N PHE A 461 1.38 18.48 -14.07
CA PHE A 461 0.49 17.36 -13.70
C PHE A 461 0.18 16.42 -14.87
N LEU A 462 0.02 16.94 -16.10
CA LEU A 462 -0.16 16.10 -17.30
C LEU A 462 1.13 15.38 -17.73
N ARG A 463 2.30 15.84 -17.28
CA ARG A 463 3.61 15.17 -17.49
C ARG A 463 3.98 14.22 -16.33
N SER A 464 3.22 14.20 -15.24
CA SER A 464 3.47 13.34 -14.08
C SER A 464 3.24 11.85 -14.38
N GLY A 465 4.06 10.98 -13.80
CA GLY A 465 3.90 9.53 -13.86
C GLY A 465 2.73 8.99 -13.04
N LYS A 466 2.26 7.79 -13.38
CA LYS A 466 1.04 7.12 -12.89
C LYS A 466 0.71 7.29 -11.40
N PHE A 467 1.69 7.16 -10.51
CA PHE A 467 1.49 7.20 -9.05
C PHE A 467 1.87 8.53 -8.39
N GLU A 468 2.30 9.54 -9.15
CA GLU A 468 2.60 10.89 -8.65
C GLU A 468 1.33 11.56 -8.05
N ARG A 469 1.58 12.60 -7.24
CA ARG A 469 0.57 13.36 -6.52
C ARG A 469 1.00 14.83 -6.49
N LEU A 470 0.05 15.73 -6.74
CA LEU A 470 0.24 17.17 -6.54
C LEU A 470 -0.44 17.55 -5.22
N SER A 471 0.24 18.31 -4.35
CA SER A 471 -0.39 18.85 -3.14
C SER A 471 -1.11 20.18 -3.39
N LEU A 472 -2.10 20.50 -2.56
CA LEU A 472 -2.74 21.81 -2.59
C LEU A 472 -1.75 22.93 -2.22
N ALA A 473 -0.75 22.64 -1.38
CA ALA A 473 0.32 23.60 -1.07
C ALA A 473 1.20 23.91 -2.31
N GLU A 474 1.50 22.92 -3.15
CA GLU A 474 2.17 23.15 -4.45
C GLU A 474 1.28 23.95 -5.40
N LEU A 475 -0.02 23.65 -5.47
CA LEU A 475 -0.97 24.34 -6.35
C LEU A 475 -1.19 25.81 -5.97
N MET A 476 -1.21 26.12 -4.67
CA MET A 476 -1.32 27.48 -4.12
C MET A 476 0.02 28.24 -4.05
N TRP A 477 1.14 27.60 -4.36
CA TRP A 477 2.46 28.22 -4.24
C TRP A 477 2.62 29.42 -5.18
N LYS A 478 2.99 30.57 -4.62
CA LYS A 478 3.04 31.91 -5.27
C LYS A 478 1.70 32.46 -5.81
N VAL A 479 0.55 31.83 -5.53
CA VAL A 479 -0.75 32.38 -5.91
C VAL A 479 -1.09 33.62 -5.06
N LYS A 480 -1.34 34.74 -5.73
CA LYS A 480 -1.76 36.00 -5.10
C LYS A 480 -3.26 35.97 -4.79
N VAL A 481 -3.59 35.55 -3.57
CA VAL A 481 -4.99 35.39 -3.11
C VAL A 481 -5.78 36.70 -3.11
N ASN A 482 -5.13 37.86 -2.88
CA ASN A 482 -5.80 39.16 -2.77
C ASN A 482 -6.14 39.81 -4.12
N ASP A 483 -5.61 39.29 -5.24
CA ASP A 483 -5.97 39.71 -6.60
C ASP A 483 -7.39 39.23 -6.98
N CYS A 484 -7.87 38.18 -6.33
CA CYS A 484 -9.18 37.58 -6.60
C CYS A 484 -10.32 38.37 -5.92
N GLU A 485 -10.80 39.43 -6.57
CA GLU A 485 -11.93 40.26 -6.10
C GLU A 485 -13.15 39.46 -5.64
N TRP A 486 -13.48 38.37 -6.34
CA TRP A 486 -14.63 37.50 -6.05
C TRP A 486 -14.57 36.78 -4.69
N LEU A 487 -13.41 36.79 -4.01
CA LEU A 487 -13.25 36.25 -2.65
C LEU A 487 -13.60 37.28 -1.56
N LYS A 488 -13.65 38.57 -1.89
CA LYS A 488 -13.74 39.68 -0.91
C LYS A 488 -15.20 39.90 -0.45
N ILE A 489 -15.38 40.35 0.79
CA ILE A 489 -16.67 40.86 1.29
C ILE A 489 -16.65 42.39 1.32
N SER A 490 -15.64 42.98 1.99
CA SER A 490 -15.24 44.37 1.77
C SER A 490 -14.07 44.42 0.79
N LYS A 491 -14.06 45.43 -0.10
CA LYS A 491 -12.92 45.76 -0.96
C LYS A 491 -11.90 46.67 -0.25
N THR A 492 -12.33 47.40 0.78
CA THR A 492 -11.54 48.37 1.54
C THR A 492 -11.24 47.89 2.97
N GLY A 493 -10.17 48.43 3.57
CA GLY A 493 -9.73 48.14 4.93
C GLY A 493 -8.66 47.02 5.03
N PRO A 494 -7.98 46.90 6.19
CA PRO A 494 -7.01 45.83 6.45
C PRO A 494 -7.63 44.43 6.32
N CYS A 495 -6.81 43.44 5.99
CA CYS A 495 -7.25 42.04 5.89
C CYS A 495 -6.69 41.21 7.06
N PRO A 496 -7.49 40.86 8.09
CA PRO A 496 -7.04 40.04 9.21
C PRO A 496 -6.44 38.69 8.76
N PRO A 497 -5.51 38.09 9.52
CA PRO A 497 -4.94 36.78 9.21
C PRO A 497 -5.99 35.67 9.07
N SER A 498 -7.06 35.72 9.85
CA SER A 498 -8.22 34.81 9.78
C SER A 498 -8.97 34.91 8.44
N GLU A 499 -9.34 36.11 8.03
CA GLU A 499 -9.97 36.39 6.73
C GLU A 499 -9.04 36.02 5.56
N ARG A 500 -7.73 36.31 5.66
CA ARG A 500 -6.73 35.90 4.67
C ARG A 500 -6.63 34.38 4.56
N SER A 501 -6.64 33.67 5.68
CA SER A 501 -6.67 32.20 5.73
C SER A 501 -7.93 31.65 5.06
N TYR A 502 -9.10 32.21 5.38
CA TYR A 502 -10.38 31.78 4.81
C TYR A 502 -10.49 32.05 3.29
N ARG A 503 -10.00 33.20 2.80
CA ARG A 503 -9.86 33.46 1.35
C ARG A 503 -8.93 32.43 0.69
N THR A 504 -7.81 32.10 1.34
CA THR A 504 -6.84 31.10 0.86
C THR A 504 -7.46 29.70 0.79
N GLN A 505 -8.30 29.34 1.76
CA GLN A 505 -9.07 28.10 1.77
C GLN A 505 -10.07 28.03 0.62
N ILE A 506 -10.84 29.10 0.35
CA ILE A 506 -11.82 29.15 -0.74
C ILE A 506 -11.13 29.11 -2.11
N LEU A 507 -10.03 29.85 -2.30
CA LEU A 507 -9.28 29.78 -3.55
C LEU A 507 -8.65 28.39 -3.75
N GLY A 508 -8.16 27.77 -2.66
CA GLY A 508 -7.68 26.40 -2.68
C GLY A 508 -8.75 25.37 -3.04
N GLN A 509 -9.98 25.54 -2.54
CA GLN A 509 -11.14 24.74 -2.93
C GLN A 509 -11.41 24.85 -4.44
N PHE A 510 -11.46 26.09 -4.95
CA PHE A 510 -11.72 26.33 -6.37
C PHE A 510 -10.62 25.77 -7.29
N LEU A 511 -9.34 26.04 -6.99
CA LEU A 511 -8.24 25.55 -7.83
C LEU A 511 -8.06 24.02 -7.75
N ALA A 512 -8.32 23.40 -6.59
CA ALA A 512 -8.34 21.95 -6.46
C ALA A 512 -9.46 21.33 -7.30
N TRP A 513 -10.67 21.90 -7.26
CA TRP A 513 -11.78 21.50 -8.12
C TRP A 513 -11.50 21.77 -9.60
N LEU A 514 -10.81 22.85 -9.95
CA LEU A 514 -10.47 23.16 -11.34
C LEU A 514 -9.49 22.12 -11.92
N LEU A 515 -8.60 21.55 -11.10
CA LEU A 515 -7.69 20.48 -11.53
C LEU A 515 -8.35 19.08 -11.51
N ASP A 516 -8.95 18.66 -10.39
CA ASP A 516 -9.53 17.30 -10.24
C ASP A 516 -10.97 17.19 -10.78
N GLY A 517 -11.78 18.23 -10.58
CA GLY A 517 -13.16 18.31 -11.09
C GLY A 517 -13.23 18.63 -12.57
N TYR A 518 -12.58 19.70 -13.04
CA TYR A 518 -12.63 20.12 -14.45
C TYR A 518 -11.56 19.42 -15.31
N VAL A 519 -10.26 19.68 -15.10
CA VAL A 519 -9.19 19.20 -16.00
C VAL A 519 -9.13 17.67 -16.07
N VAL A 520 -9.11 16.96 -14.93
CA VAL A 520 -9.11 15.48 -14.94
C VAL A 520 -10.37 14.93 -15.62
N SER A 521 -11.56 15.45 -15.32
CA SER A 521 -12.78 15.01 -16.00
C SER A 521 -12.77 15.28 -17.51
N LEU A 522 -12.18 16.38 -17.96
CA LEU A 522 -12.08 16.74 -19.38
C LEU A 522 -11.12 15.80 -20.11
N VAL A 523 -9.94 15.53 -19.54
CA VAL A 523 -9.00 14.56 -20.11
C VAL A 523 -9.63 13.17 -20.17
N ARG A 524 -10.32 12.73 -19.11
CA ARG A 524 -11.07 11.46 -19.14
C ARG A 524 -12.16 11.45 -20.22
N ALA A 525 -12.85 12.56 -20.45
CA ALA A 525 -13.93 12.64 -21.43
C ALA A 525 -13.42 12.50 -22.87
N CYS A 526 -12.27 13.10 -23.20
CA CYS A 526 -11.72 13.13 -24.56
C CYS A 526 -10.64 12.06 -24.83
N PHE A 527 -10.01 11.50 -23.80
CA PHE A 527 -8.89 10.57 -23.93
C PHE A 527 -9.04 9.33 -23.02
N TYR A 528 -8.56 8.19 -23.50
CA TYR A 528 -8.26 7.02 -22.67
C TYR A 528 -6.78 7.07 -22.26
N VAL A 529 -6.52 7.19 -20.95
CA VAL A 529 -5.17 7.28 -20.39
C VAL A 529 -4.74 5.94 -19.80
N THR A 530 -3.59 5.42 -20.21
CA THR A 530 -3.03 4.15 -19.72
C THR A 530 -1.51 4.15 -19.69
N GLU A 531 -0.92 3.32 -18.82
CA GLU A 531 0.45 2.84 -19.00
C GLU A 531 0.59 1.97 -20.27
N SER A 532 1.83 1.81 -20.74
CA SER A 532 2.26 0.82 -21.74
C SER A 532 3.20 -0.19 -21.08
N VAL A 533 3.25 -1.41 -21.59
CA VAL A 533 4.35 -2.35 -21.30
C VAL A 533 5.68 -1.71 -21.70
N GLY A 534 6.76 -2.03 -20.98
CA GLY A 534 8.10 -1.42 -21.13
C GLY A 534 8.24 -0.05 -20.45
N GLN A 535 7.36 0.89 -20.74
CA GLN A 535 7.43 2.34 -20.42
C GLN A 535 7.24 2.72 -18.92
N LYS A 536 7.39 1.75 -18.00
CA LYS A 536 7.30 1.88 -16.54
C LYS A 536 6.04 2.65 -16.08
N ASN A 537 6.17 3.87 -15.53
CA ASN A 537 5.05 4.68 -15.03
C ASN A 537 4.65 5.84 -15.97
N ALA A 538 5.16 5.88 -17.20
CA ALA A 538 4.74 6.88 -18.18
C ALA A 538 3.28 6.64 -18.62
N LEU A 539 2.59 7.72 -18.99
CA LEU A 539 1.19 7.71 -19.41
C LEU A 539 1.09 8.03 -20.90
N ARG A 540 0.41 7.17 -21.66
CA ARG A 540 -0.04 7.43 -23.03
C ARG A 540 -1.47 7.94 -23.01
N PHE A 541 -1.76 8.91 -23.87
CA PHE A 541 -3.08 9.54 -24.01
C PHE A 541 -3.63 9.19 -25.40
N TYR A 542 -4.39 8.10 -25.50
CA TYR A 542 -5.09 7.76 -26.73
C TYR A 542 -6.40 8.54 -26.80
N ARG A 543 -6.83 8.97 -28.00
CA ARG A 543 -8.19 9.50 -28.18
C ARG A 543 -9.23 8.38 -28.02
N GLN A 544 -10.44 8.70 -27.58
CA GLN A 544 -11.48 7.69 -27.31
C GLN A 544 -11.81 6.86 -28.56
N GLU A 545 -11.79 7.50 -29.72
CA GLU A 545 -12.12 6.91 -31.02
C GLU A 545 -11.05 5.89 -31.45
N VAL A 546 -9.77 6.29 -31.42
CA VAL A 546 -8.60 5.41 -31.69
C VAL A 546 -8.55 4.25 -30.69
N TRP A 547 -8.81 4.54 -29.42
CA TRP A 547 -8.81 3.52 -28.37
C TRP A 547 -9.96 2.52 -28.54
N ALA A 548 -11.14 2.93 -29.02
CA ALA A 548 -12.25 2.02 -29.31
C ALA A 548 -11.85 1.00 -30.40
N LYS A 549 -11.31 1.45 -31.54
CA LYS A 549 -10.78 0.57 -32.59
C LYS A 549 -9.73 -0.40 -32.04
N LEU A 550 -8.75 0.12 -31.28
CA LEU A 550 -7.70 -0.70 -30.66
C LEU A 550 -8.25 -1.78 -29.71
N GLN A 551 -9.33 -1.51 -28.97
CA GLN A 551 -9.97 -2.52 -28.12
C GLN A 551 -10.74 -3.58 -28.94
N GLU A 552 -11.38 -3.17 -30.03
CA GLU A 552 -12.18 -4.04 -30.89
C GLU A 552 -11.32 -5.00 -31.70
N LEU A 553 -10.28 -4.50 -32.38
CA LEU A 553 -9.30 -5.31 -33.11
C LEU A 553 -8.57 -6.31 -32.18
N ALA A 554 -8.14 -5.85 -31.00
CA ALA A 554 -7.53 -6.72 -30.00
C ALA A 554 -8.48 -7.83 -29.51
N PHE A 555 -9.77 -7.50 -29.29
CA PHE A 555 -10.76 -8.48 -28.84
C PHE A 555 -11.13 -9.48 -29.94
N ARG A 556 -11.25 -9.04 -31.21
CA ARG A 556 -11.46 -9.91 -32.38
C ARG A 556 -10.38 -11.00 -32.48
N SER A 557 -9.12 -10.67 -32.19
CA SER A 557 -8.00 -11.63 -32.16
C SER A 557 -8.11 -12.70 -31.06
N HIS A 558 -8.84 -12.45 -29.97
CA HIS A 558 -9.10 -13.46 -28.93
C HIS A 558 -10.26 -14.39 -29.30
N ILE A 559 -11.29 -13.87 -29.99
CA ILE A 559 -12.39 -14.67 -30.52
C ILE A 559 -11.87 -15.63 -31.60
N SER A 560 -11.08 -15.14 -32.57
CA SER A 560 -10.56 -15.97 -33.67
C SER A 560 -9.58 -17.06 -33.22
N LYS A 561 -9.12 -17.04 -31.96
CA LYS A 561 -8.28 -18.09 -31.34
C LYS A 561 -9.07 -19.10 -30.50
N GLY A 562 -10.41 -19.03 -30.51
CA GLY A 562 -11.28 -19.91 -29.73
C GLY A 562 -11.17 -19.75 -28.21
N GLN A 563 -10.57 -18.65 -27.73
CA GLN A 563 -10.35 -18.42 -26.29
C GLN A 563 -11.62 -17.93 -25.59
N MET A 564 -12.53 -17.29 -26.34
CA MET A 564 -13.79 -16.71 -25.88
C MET A 564 -14.92 -17.11 -26.82
N VAL A 565 -16.04 -17.60 -26.28
CA VAL A 565 -17.28 -17.88 -27.02
C VAL A 565 -18.38 -16.93 -26.54
N GLU A 566 -19.17 -16.39 -27.46
CA GLU A 566 -20.29 -15.50 -27.10
C GLU A 566 -21.46 -16.30 -26.54
N LEU A 567 -22.02 -15.86 -25.41
CA LEU A 567 -23.15 -16.53 -24.77
C LEU A 567 -24.48 -16.04 -25.32
N THR A 568 -25.39 -16.97 -25.58
CA THR A 568 -26.76 -16.66 -25.98
C THR A 568 -27.56 -16.01 -24.83
N PRO A 569 -28.64 -15.26 -25.12
CA PRO A 569 -29.51 -14.71 -24.06
C PRO A 569 -30.09 -15.79 -23.12
N GLY A 570 -30.38 -16.98 -23.65
CA GLY A 570 -30.82 -18.14 -22.88
C GLY A 570 -29.76 -18.60 -21.87
N GLU A 571 -28.53 -18.85 -22.32
CA GLU A 571 -27.42 -19.20 -21.42
C GLU A 571 -27.13 -18.10 -20.39
N ILE A 572 -27.20 -16.83 -20.77
CA ILE A 572 -27.01 -15.71 -19.84
C ILE A 572 -28.08 -15.73 -18.73
N SER A 573 -29.30 -16.20 -19.03
CA SER A 573 -30.38 -16.35 -18.04
C SER A 573 -30.23 -17.58 -17.13
N SER A 574 -29.57 -18.64 -17.61
CA SER A 574 -29.29 -19.85 -16.80
C SER A 574 -28.00 -19.77 -15.98
N LEU A 575 -27.16 -18.75 -16.16
CA LEU A 575 -26.02 -18.47 -15.28
C LEU A 575 -26.46 -18.34 -13.82
N SER A 576 -25.70 -18.95 -12.91
CA SER A 576 -25.97 -18.86 -11.47
C SER A 576 -25.97 -17.39 -11.00
N LYS A 577 -26.91 -17.05 -10.11
CA LYS A 577 -26.94 -15.74 -9.43
C LYS A 577 -25.62 -15.45 -8.69
N ALA A 578 -24.85 -16.48 -8.33
CA ALA A 578 -23.53 -16.39 -7.71
C ALA A 578 -22.38 -16.11 -8.70
N THR A 579 -22.54 -16.34 -10.01
CA THR A 579 -21.49 -16.16 -11.03
C THR A 579 -20.96 -14.73 -11.05
N VAL A 580 -19.64 -14.58 -11.20
CA VAL A 580 -18.92 -13.30 -11.07
C VAL A 580 -18.43 -12.84 -12.44
N ILE A 581 -19.09 -11.82 -12.98
CA ILE A 581 -18.79 -11.28 -14.31
C ILE A 581 -17.53 -10.41 -14.25
N SER A 582 -16.49 -10.84 -14.96
CA SER A 582 -15.27 -10.06 -15.18
C SER A 582 -15.42 -9.09 -16.36
N ARG A 583 -14.57 -8.07 -16.43
CA ARG A 583 -14.47 -7.12 -17.55
C ARG A 583 -13.03 -6.99 -18.02
N LEU A 584 -12.82 -6.97 -19.33
CA LEU A 584 -11.49 -6.80 -19.91
C LEU A 584 -10.97 -5.35 -19.78
N ARG A 585 -9.68 -5.25 -19.50
CA ARG A 585 -8.87 -4.03 -19.59
C ARG A 585 -7.62 -4.35 -20.42
N PHE A 586 -7.48 -3.74 -21.58
CA PHE A 586 -6.26 -3.89 -22.38
C PHE A 586 -5.15 -2.94 -21.92
N ILE A 587 -3.90 -3.35 -22.12
CA ILE A 587 -2.68 -2.53 -21.96
C ILE A 587 -1.82 -2.66 -23.24
N PRO A 588 -1.37 -1.55 -23.85
CA PRO A 588 -0.47 -1.56 -25.01
C PRO A 588 0.85 -2.29 -24.77
N LYS A 589 1.27 -3.07 -25.76
CA LYS A 589 2.65 -3.53 -25.95
C LYS A 589 3.33 -2.68 -27.05
N THR A 590 4.39 -3.22 -27.65
CA THR A 590 5.05 -2.74 -28.89
C THR A 590 4.32 -3.20 -30.16
N ASP A 591 3.78 -4.42 -30.10
CA ASP A 591 3.33 -5.29 -31.20
C ASP A 591 1.84 -5.67 -31.10
N GLY A 592 1.20 -5.34 -29.97
CA GLY A 592 -0.06 -5.94 -29.57
C GLY A 592 -0.67 -5.29 -28.34
N MET A 593 -1.71 -5.94 -27.81
CA MET A 593 -2.38 -5.56 -26.57
C MET A 593 -2.38 -6.73 -25.60
N ARG A 594 -2.18 -6.49 -24.30
CA ARG A 594 -2.32 -7.51 -23.24
C ARG A 594 -3.70 -7.36 -22.58
N PRO A 595 -4.57 -8.39 -22.61
CA PRO A 595 -5.81 -8.38 -21.84
C PRO A 595 -5.52 -8.54 -20.34
N ILE A 596 -6.29 -7.86 -19.49
CA ILE A 596 -6.34 -8.08 -18.05
C ILE A 596 -7.80 -8.15 -17.63
N THR A 597 -8.21 -9.28 -17.05
CA THR A 597 -9.53 -9.44 -16.45
C THR A 597 -9.59 -8.69 -15.13
N ARG A 598 -10.51 -7.72 -15.00
CA ARG A 598 -10.89 -7.12 -13.72
C ARG A 598 -12.28 -7.61 -13.33
N VAL A 599 -12.40 -8.22 -12.17
CA VAL A 599 -13.69 -8.35 -11.49
C VAL A 599 -14.12 -6.94 -11.05
N ILE A 600 -15.29 -6.46 -11.51
CA ILE A 600 -15.77 -5.11 -11.21
C ILE A 600 -17.11 -5.19 -10.47
N GLY A 601 -17.01 -5.21 -9.14
CA GLY A 601 -18.16 -5.29 -8.25
C GLY A 601 -17.80 -4.83 -6.82
N GLY A 602 -18.75 -4.16 -6.17
CA GLY A 602 -18.69 -3.80 -4.74
C GLY A 602 -19.74 -4.56 -3.90
N ASP A 603 -20.33 -5.57 -4.51
CA ASP A 603 -21.37 -6.46 -4.01
C ASP A 603 -20.81 -7.62 -3.17
N SER A 604 -21.69 -8.37 -2.51
CA SER A 604 -21.27 -9.41 -1.57
C SER A 604 -20.63 -10.61 -2.27
N LYS A 605 -21.20 -11.10 -3.38
CA LYS A 605 -20.65 -12.27 -4.11
C LYS A 605 -19.26 -11.99 -4.67
N THR A 606 -19.01 -10.79 -5.21
CA THR A 606 -17.67 -10.36 -5.63
C THR A 606 -16.66 -10.41 -4.48
N ARG A 607 -17.03 -9.94 -3.27
CA ARG A 607 -16.15 -10.02 -2.09
C ARG A 607 -15.86 -11.46 -1.65
N VAL A 608 -16.87 -12.34 -1.66
CA VAL A 608 -16.72 -13.76 -1.29
C VAL A 608 -15.83 -14.49 -2.29
N HIS A 609 -16.06 -14.32 -3.59
CA HIS A 609 -15.22 -14.90 -4.65
C HIS A 609 -13.76 -14.42 -4.55
N LEU A 610 -13.52 -13.12 -4.37
CA LEU A 610 -12.17 -12.57 -4.15
C LEU A 610 -11.56 -12.97 -2.78
N GLY A 611 -12.35 -13.53 -1.87
CA GLY A 611 -11.88 -14.32 -0.73
C GLY A 611 -11.36 -15.68 -1.20
N ARG A 612 -12.26 -16.51 -1.73
CA ARG A 612 -11.97 -17.89 -2.17
C ARG A 612 -10.79 -18.02 -3.14
N VAL A 613 -10.60 -17.07 -4.07
CA VAL A 613 -9.42 -17.04 -4.96
C VAL A 613 -8.10 -16.87 -4.20
N ARG A 614 -8.09 -16.14 -3.07
CA ARG A 614 -6.92 -16.02 -2.18
C ARG A 614 -6.76 -17.25 -1.31
N ASP A 615 -7.86 -17.89 -0.93
CA ASP A 615 -7.86 -19.10 -0.11
C ASP A 615 -7.22 -20.26 -0.89
N LEU A 616 -7.68 -20.48 -2.14
CA LEU A 616 -7.04 -21.38 -3.11
C LEU A 616 -5.55 -21.09 -3.29
N LEU A 617 -5.17 -19.82 -3.49
CA LEU A 617 -3.76 -19.42 -3.63
C LEU A 617 -2.91 -19.78 -2.41
N ASP A 618 -3.42 -19.54 -1.21
CA ASP A 618 -2.66 -19.78 0.03
C ASP A 618 -2.60 -21.28 0.39
N ILE A 619 -3.64 -22.06 0.05
CA ILE A 619 -3.64 -23.54 0.12
C ILE A 619 -2.63 -24.14 -0.86
N LEU A 620 -2.65 -23.74 -2.14
CA LEU A 620 -1.66 -24.21 -3.13
C LEU A 620 -0.22 -23.83 -2.72
N ARG A 621 -0.02 -22.68 -2.07
CA ARG A 621 1.26 -22.30 -1.45
C ARG A 621 1.63 -23.15 -0.23
N ALA A 622 0.70 -23.82 0.44
CA ALA A 622 1.00 -24.81 1.47
C ALA A 622 1.48 -26.10 0.83
N CYS A 623 0.75 -26.65 -0.14
CA CYS A 623 1.15 -27.84 -0.92
C CYS A 623 2.57 -27.70 -1.50
N VAL A 624 2.86 -26.57 -2.15
CA VAL A 624 4.18 -26.24 -2.72
C VAL A 624 5.30 -26.08 -1.69
N ARG A 625 4.99 -25.80 -0.42
CA ARG A 625 5.99 -25.74 0.66
C ARG A 625 6.30 -27.10 1.27
N SER A 626 5.32 -28.01 1.30
CA SER A 626 5.53 -29.39 1.74
C SER A 626 6.17 -30.25 0.63
N ASN A 627 5.76 -30.06 -0.63
CA ASN A 627 6.35 -30.69 -1.80
C ASN A 627 6.77 -29.65 -2.86
N PRO A 628 8.03 -29.14 -2.80
CA PRO A 628 8.55 -28.20 -3.78
C PRO A 628 8.63 -28.74 -5.21
N SER A 629 8.69 -30.07 -5.41
CA SER A 629 8.85 -30.66 -6.76
C SER A 629 7.66 -30.36 -7.68
N LEU A 630 6.48 -30.05 -7.13
CA LEU A 630 5.28 -29.63 -7.88
C LEU A 630 5.51 -28.41 -8.79
N LEU A 631 6.53 -27.59 -8.52
CA LEU A 631 6.87 -26.43 -9.35
C LEU A 631 7.88 -26.70 -10.47
N GLY A 632 8.48 -27.90 -10.52
CA GLY A 632 9.62 -28.19 -11.40
C GLY A 632 10.74 -27.16 -11.23
N SER A 633 11.28 -26.66 -12.33
CA SER A 633 12.38 -25.69 -12.40
C SER A 633 11.96 -24.22 -12.19
N THR A 634 10.84 -23.95 -11.51
CA THR A 634 10.37 -22.57 -11.29
C THR A 634 11.29 -21.78 -10.35
N VAL A 635 11.80 -20.65 -10.82
CA VAL A 635 12.41 -19.60 -9.98
C VAL A 635 11.44 -18.43 -9.80
N TRP A 636 11.32 -17.87 -8.59
CA TRP A 636 10.41 -16.74 -8.31
C TRP A 636 11.08 -15.36 -8.40
N GLY A 637 12.42 -15.32 -8.50
CA GLY A 637 13.17 -14.10 -8.68
C GLY A 637 14.67 -14.27 -8.47
N MET A 638 15.37 -13.13 -8.39
CA MET A 638 16.84 -13.06 -8.41
C MET A 638 17.55 -13.85 -7.29
N THR A 639 16.89 -14.07 -6.15
CA THR A 639 17.46 -14.87 -5.04
C THR A 639 17.44 -16.36 -5.34
N ASP A 640 16.43 -16.86 -6.06
CA ASP A 640 16.38 -18.27 -6.47
C ASP A 640 17.31 -18.52 -7.67
N ILE A 641 17.36 -17.58 -8.62
CA ILE A 641 18.34 -17.58 -9.72
C ILE A 641 19.78 -17.59 -9.17
N HIS A 642 20.08 -16.76 -8.15
CA HIS A 642 21.38 -16.77 -7.48
C HIS A 642 21.68 -18.12 -6.83
N ARG A 643 20.70 -18.73 -6.16
CA ARG A 643 20.85 -20.06 -5.54
C ARG A 643 21.23 -21.14 -6.55
N VAL A 644 20.58 -21.17 -7.71
CA VAL A 644 20.84 -22.17 -8.77
C VAL A 644 22.19 -21.92 -9.44
N LEU A 645 22.53 -20.67 -9.76
CA LEU A 645 23.83 -20.34 -10.34
C LEU A 645 25.00 -20.52 -9.36
N TYR A 646 24.77 -20.33 -8.05
CA TYR A 646 25.79 -20.54 -7.01
C TYR A 646 26.27 -22.01 -6.93
N SER A 647 25.42 -22.99 -7.27
CA SER A 647 25.81 -24.40 -7.36
C SER A 647 26.62 -24.76 -8.61
N LEU A 648 26.70 -23.88 -9.62
CA LEU A 648 27.28 -24.18 -10.94
C LEU A 648 28.52 -23.32 -11.24
N ALA A 649 28.44 -22.02 -10.95
CA ALA A 649 29.48 -21.04 -11.26
C ALA A 649 30.86 -21.33 -10.63
N PRO A 650 30.99 -21.88 -9.40
CA PRO A 650 32.30 -22.24 -8.85
C PRO A 650 32.98 -23.35 -9.65
N ALA A 651 32.27 -24.47 -9.91
CA ALA A 651 32.83 -25.62 -10.63
C ALA A 651 33.23 -25.26 -12.07
N GLN A 652 32.40 -24.46 -12.77
CA GLN A 652 32.70 -23.93 -14.10
C GLN A 652 33.91 -22.97 -14.11
N LYS A 653 34.29 -22.37 -12.97
CA LYS A 653 35.46 -21.49 -12.87
C LYS A 653 36.74 -22.22 -12.49
N GLU A 654 36.63 -23.30 -11.72
CA GLU A 654 37.73 -24.21 -11.44
C GLU A 654 38.10 -25.05 -12.67
N LYS A 655 37.10 -25.47 -13.45
CA LYS A 655 37.28 -26.23 -14.71
C LYS A 655 36.33 -25.70 -15.80
N PRO A 656 36.74 -24.69 -16.58
CA PRO A 656 35.92 -24.13 -17.65
C PRO A 656 35.60 -25.15 -18.75
N GLN A 657 34.32 -25.47 -18.90
CA GLN A 657 33.79 -26.31 -19.99
C GLN A 657 33.00 -25.46 -21.00
N THR A 658 32.79 -25.99 -22.21
CA THR A 658 31.85 -25.39 -23.15
C THR A 658 30.43 -25.58 -22.63
N LEU A 659 29.63 -24.52 -22.61
CA LEU A 659 28.24 -24.55 -22.13
C LEU A 659 27.27 -24.10 -23.23
N TYR A 660 26.23 -24.90 -23.43
CA TYR A 660 25.16 -24.66 -24.38
C TYR A 660 23.94 -24.07 -23.67
N PHE A 661 23.45 -22.96 -24.20
CA PHE A 661 22.36 -22.16 -23.66
C PHE A 661 21.16 -22.24 -24.61
N VAL A 662 19.98 -22.55 -24.08
CA VAL A 662 18.71 -22.47 -24.81
C VAL A 662 17.72 -21.62 -24.03
N LYS A 663 17.28 -20.51 -24.63
CA LYS A 663 16.16 -19.71 -24.15
C LYS A 663 14.93 -19.96 -25.00
N VAL A 664 13.78 -20.11 -24.35
CA VAL A 664 12.47 -20.24 -24.99
C VAL A 664 11.46 -19.31 -24.29
N ASP A 665 10.68 -18.55 -25.06
CA ASP A 665 9.56 -17.71 -24.61
C ASP A 665 8.25 -18.31 -25.12
N VAL A 666 7.30 -18.56 -24.21
CA VAL A 666 6.03 -19.22 -24.53
C VAL A 666 4.96 -18.21 -24.94
N SER A 667 4.49 -18.33 -26.17
CA SER A 667 3.44 -17.52 -26.78
C SER A 667 2.11 -17.64 -26.03
N GLY A 668 1.82 -16.65 -25.18
CA GLY A 668 0.52 -16.51 -24.54
C GLY A 668 0.25 -17.55 -23.45
N ALA A 669 1.28 -17.93 -22.67
CA ALA A 669 1.23 -18.99 -21.65
C ALA A 669 -0.02 -19.00 -20.72
N TYR A 670 -0.58 -17.86 -20.35
CA TYR A 670 -1.83 -17.82 -19.56
C TYR A 670 -3.09 -18.10 -20.40
N GLU A 671 -3.08 -17.75 -21.67
CA GLU A 671 -4.23 -17.75 -22.59
C GLU A 671 -4.38 -19.08 -23.35
N SER A 672 -3.33 -19.91 -23.37
CA SER A 672 -3.25 -21.16 -24.13
C SER A 672 -3.50 -22.44 -23.32
N LEU A 673 -3.45 -22.39 -21.98
CA LEU A 673 -3.60 -23.55 -21.10
C LEU A 673 -4.98 -24.23 -21.27
N PRO A 674 -5.04 -25.56 -21.55
CA PRO A 674 -6.28 -26.33 -21.54
C PRO A 674 -6.85 -26.45 -20.12
N HIS A 675 -8.18 -26.39 -19.97
CA HIS A 675 -8.83 -26.47 -18.66
C HIS A 675 -8.74 -27.87 -18.06
N ASP A 676 -8.81 -28.93 -18.87
CA ASP A 676 -8.85 -30.31 -18.41
C ASP A 676 -7.54 -30.73 -17.72
N ARG A 677 -6.40 -30.49 -18.39
CA ARG A 677 -5.06 -30.71 -17.80
C ARG A 677 -4.81 -29.80 -16.58
N LEU A 678 -5.37 -28.58 -16.55
CA LEU A 678 -5.30 -27.74 -15.34
C LEU A 678 -6.08 -28.35 -14.17
N ILE A 679 -7.28 -28.87 -14.40
CA ILE A 679 -8.10 -29.55 -13.38
C ILE A 679 -7.39 -30.82 -12.88
N GLU A 680 -6.76 -31.58 -13.78
CA GLU A 680 -5.95 -32.76 -13.44
C GLU A 680 -4.73 -32.41 -12.58
N VAL A 681 -3.88 -31.47 -13.02
CA VAL A 681 -2.67 -31.07 -12.29
C VAL A 681 -3.02 -30.52 -10.90
N ILE A 682 -4.08 -29.71 -10.78
CA ILE A 682 -4.51 -29.17 -9.50
C ILE A 682 -5.19 -30.25 -8.63
N ARG A 683 -5.87 -31.25 -9.21
CA ARG A 683 -6.36 -32.43 -8.48
C ARG A 683 -5.20 -33.25 -7.90
N GLN A 684 -4.12 -33.45 -8.65
CA GLN A 684 -2.90 -34.12 -8.17
C GLN A 684 -2.18 -33.29 -7.10
N ALA A 685 -2.00 -31.98 -7.31
CA ALA A 685 -1.34 -31.10 -6.34
C ALA A 685 -2.13 -30.94 -5.01
N LEU A 686 -3.46 -31.13 -5.05
CA LEU A 686 -4.34 -31.12 -3.87
C LEU A 686 -4.67 -32.51 -3.32
N SER A 687 -4.26 -33.62 -3.97
CA SER A 687 -4.64 -34.97 -3.52
C SER A 687 -4.18 -35.35 -2.11
N PRO A 688 -2.99 -34.94 -1.60
CA PRO A 688 -2.58 -35.28 -0.25
C PRO A 688 -3.34 -34.49 0.84
N VAL A 689 -4.08 -33.44 0.45
CA VAL A 689 -4.59 -32.40 1.37
C VAL A 689 -6.10 -32.21 1.24
N GLN A 690 -6.83 -33.14 0.60
CA GLN A 690 -8.26 -32.95 0.33
C GLN A 690 -9.08 -32.92 1.62
N ASP A 691 -8.78 -33.84 2.54
CA ASP A 691 -9.49 -34.01 3.80
C ASP A 691 -8.74 -33.37 4.99
N GLU A 692 -7.47 -33.01 4.83
CA GLU A 692 -6.71 -32.21 5.80
C GLU A 692 -7.34 -30.83 6.06
N LEU A 693 -7.23 -30.35 7.30
CA LEU A 693 -7.59 -29.00 7.69
C LEU A 693 -6.40 -28.04 7.53
N LEU A 694 -6.58 -26.96 6.77
CA LEU A 694 -5.59 -25.89 6.66
C LEU A 694 -6.01 -24.68 7.48
N THR A 695 -5.16 -24.31 8.44
CA THR A 695 -5.31 -23.05 9.17
C THR A 695 -4.86 -21.87 8.31
N ILE A 696 -5.48 -20.71 8.49
CA ILE A 696 -5.03 -19.45 7.91
C ILE A 696 -4.87 -18.39 9.00
N ARG A 697 -3.65 -17.87 9.12
CA ARG A 697 -3.29 -16.77 10.00
C ARG A 697 -2.99 -15.51 9.18
N ARG A 698 -3.59 -14.38 9.57
CA ARG A 698 -3.32 -13.04 9.03
C ARG A 698 -2.70 -12.19 10.13
N TYR A 699 -1.52 -11.62 9.89
CA TYR A 699 -0.78 -10.84 10.88
C TYR A 699 0.00 -9.69 10.25
N ALA A 700 0.22 -8.61 11.01
CA ALA A 700 1.13 -7.54 10.63
C ALA A 700 2.52 -7.82 11.22
N LYS A 701 3.56 -7.88 10.39
CA LYS A 701 4.97 -7.90 10.80
C LYS A 701 5.50 -6.46 10.80
N ILE A 702 6.08 -6.00 11.90
CA ILE A 702 6.64 -4.66 12.10
C ILE A 702 8.11 -4.81 12.50
N TRP A 703 9.03 -4.09 11.87
CA TRP A 703 10.47 -4.17 12.16
C TRP A 703 11.18 -2.84 11.86
N SER A 704 12.33 -2.60 12.50
CA SER A 704 13.20 -1.48 12.16
C SER A 704 14.18 -1.83 11.05
N ASP A 705 14.53 -0.85 10.23
CA ASP A 705 15.60 -0.90 9.23
C ASP A 705 16.50 0.31 9.47
N SER A 706 17.81 0.10 9.62
CA SER A 706 18.75 1.15 10.04
C SER A 706 18.84 2.34 9.08
N HIS A 707 18.51 2.15 7.79
CA HIS A 707 18.61 3.20 6.77
C HIS A 707 17.25 3.66 6.24
N GLU A 708 16.23 2.80 6.26
CA GLU A 708 14.87 3.15 5.82
C GLU A 708 13.91 3.53 6.97
N GLY A 709 14.24 3.15 8.21
CA GLY A 709 13.41 3.35 9.40
C GLY A 709 12.35 2.26 9.61
N LEU A 710 11.35 2.56 10.44
CA LEU A 710 10.30 1.60 10.79
C LEU A 710 9.47 1.14 9.58
N LYS A 711 9.44 -0.19 9.37
CA LYS A 711 8.70 -0.87 8.30
C LYS A 711 7.55 -1.70 8.86
N LYS A 712 6.55 -1.95 8.01
CA LYS A 712 5.47 -2.91 8.27
C LYS A 712 5.03 -3.62 7.00
N SER A 713 4.65 -4.90 7.12
CA SER A 713 3.98 -5.67 6.08
C SER A 713 2.79 -6.43 6.68
N PHE A 714 1.74 -6.60 5.88
CA PHE A 714 0.65 -7.51 6.22
C PHE A 714 0.94 -8.85 5.54
N VAL A 715 0.97 -9.90 6.34
CA VAL A 715 1.23 -11.28 5.90
C VAL A 715 -0.05 -12.08 6.05
N ARG A 716 -0.32 -12.91 5.05
CA ARG A 716 -1.26 -14.02 5.14
C ARG A 716 -0.48 -15.29 4.89
N GLN A 717 -0.68 -16.27 5.75
CA GLN A 717 -0.04 -17.57 5.67
C GLN A 717 -1.12 -18.62 5.96
N ALA A 718 -1.27 -19.58 5.05
CA ALA A 718 -1.89 -20.85 5.38
C ALA A 718 -0.82 -21.77 5.96
N ASP A 719 -1.16 -22.64 6.90
CA ASP A 719 -0.32 -23.76 7.32
C ASP A 719 -1.22 -24.95 7.65
N PHE A 720 -0.73 -26.16 7.39
CA PHE A 720 -1.37 -27.42 7.79
C PHE A 720 -1.60 -27.44 9.30
N LEU A 721 -2.71 -28.02 9.74
CA LEU A 721 -3.01 -28.20 11.15
C LEU A 721 -2.07 -29.27 11.74
N ASP A 722 -0.97 -28.80 12.35
CA ASP A 722 -0.02 -29.61 13.11
C ASP A 722 -0.67 -30.01 14.45
N ASP A 723 -0.83 -31.33 14.69
CA ASP A 723 -1.46 -31.94 15.88
C ASP A 723 -0.95 -31.37 17.21
N ASN A 724 0.27 -30.82 17.21
CA ASN A 724 0.78 -30.01 18.28
C ASN A 724 -0.06 -28.74 18.48
N MET A 725 -1.09 -28.82 19.33
CA MET A 725 -1.98 -27.75 19.85
C MET A 725 -1.26 -26.44 20.27
N ARG A 726 0.06 -26.45 20.41
CA ARG A 726 0.93 -25.28 20.56
C ARG A 726 0.94 -24.37 19.30
N SER A 727 0.64 -24.87 18.11
CA SER A 727 0.63 -24.15 16.82
C SER A 727 -0.54 -23.15 16.67
N THR A 728 -1.65 -23.43 17.37
CA THR A 728 -2.92 -22.69 17.29
C THR A 728 -2.86 -21.30 17.93
N ASN A 729 -1.94 -21.07 18.88
CA ASN A 729 -1.74 -19.77 19.52
C ASN A 729 -0.54 -18.99 18.95
N MET A 730 -0.59 -17.65 19.03
CA MET A 730 0.46 -16.78 18.50
C MET A 730 1.83 -16.98 19.17
N LYS A 731 1.92 -17.38 20.46
CA LYS A 731 3.20 -17.65 21.14
C LYS A 731 3.94 -18.81 20.47
N GLY A 732 3.29 -19.96 20.30
CA GLY A 732 3.88 -21.12 19.62
C GLY A 732 4.16 -20.88 18.13
N PHE A 733 3.31 -20.10 17.44
CA PHE A 733 3.57 -19.67 16.07
C PHE A 733 4.85 -18.81 15.95
N VAL A 734 5.02 -17.82 16.82
CA VAL A 734 6.25 -17.01 16.89
C VAL A 734 7.47 -17.90 17.19
N THR A 735 7.40 -18.78 18.18
CA THR A 735 8.51 -19.71 18.49
C THR A 735 8.86 -20.61 17.29
N SER A 736 7.88 -21.10 16.54
CA SER A 736 8.16 -21.93 15.35
C SER A 736 8.80 -21.14 14.20
N LEU A 737 8.42 -19.87 14.02
CA LEU A 737 9.06 -18.96 13.05
C LEU A 737 10.47 -18.55 13.46
N GLN A 738 10.74 -18.38 14.76
CA GLN A 738 12.08 -18.14 15.31
C GLN A 738 12.99 -19.37 15.11
N LYS A 739 12.53 -20.56 15.49
CA LYS A 739 13.25 -21.83 15.24
C LYS A 739 13.57 -22.05 13.76
N LYS A 740 12.70 -21.60 12.85
CA LYS A 740 12.89 -21.66 11.39
C LYS A 740 13.68 -20.47 10.81
N GLY A 741 14.25 -19.58 11.63
CA GLY A 741 15.08 -18.43 11.22
C GLY A 741 14.34 -17.33 10.45
N LYS A 742 13.00 -17.27 10.50
CA LYS A 742 12.17 -16.40 9.64
C LYS A 742 11.84 -15.04 10.28
N VAL A 743 12.08 -14.88 11.59
CA VAL A 743 11.72 -13.68 12.36
C VAL A 743 12.78 -13.39 13.42
N HIS A 744 13.45 -12.24 13.28
CA HIS A 744 14.34 -11.63 14.26
C HIS A 744 14.00 -10.14 14.38
N HIS A 745 14.18 -9.54 15.56
CA HIS A 745 13.90 -8.14 15.92
C HIS A 745 12.65 -7.53 15.25
N ALA A 746 11.50 -8.23 15.38
CA ALA A 746 10.25 -7.83 14.75
C ALA A 746 9.03 -8.18 15.61
N ILE A 747 8.05 -7.30 15.62
CA ILE A 747 6.77 -7.47 16.33
C ILE A 747 5.75 -8.07 15.37
N LEU A 748 5.05 -9.13 15.78
CA LEU A 748 3.91 -9.68 15.05
C LEU A 748 2.60 -9.32 15.76
N VAL A 749 1.61 -8.85 15.01
CA VAL A 749 0.27 -8.51 15.53
C VAL A 749 -0.77 -9.32 14.76
N GLU A 750 -1.49 -10.21 15.44
CA GLU A 750 -2.57 -11.00 14.82
C GLU A 750 -3.74 -10.09 14.42
N GLN A 751 -4.39 -10.44 13.30
CA GLN A 751 -5.53 -9.69 12.75
C GLN A 751 -6.74 -10.57 12.46
N HIS A 752 -6.51 -11.87 12.23
CA HIS A 752 -7.52 -12.90 11.99
C HIS A 752 -6.86 -14.28 11.97
N PHE A 753 -7.54 -15.26 12.56
CA PHE A 753 -7.23 -16.69 12.46
C PHE A 753 -8.53 -17.43 12.09
N SER A 754 -8.42 -18.50 11.30
CA SER A 754 -9.50 -19.40 10.88
C SER A 754 -8.90 -20.78 10.58
N SER A 755 -9.67 -21.83 10.80
CA SER A 755 -9.26 -23.25 10.76
C SER A 755 -9.95 -24.05 9.65
N ASP A 756 -10.77 -23.39 8.84
CA ASP A 756 -12.04 -23.98 8.37
C ASP A 756 -12.01 -24.28 6.86
N LEU A 757 -10.82 -24.62 6.35
CA LEU A 757 -10.53 -24.77 4.92
C LEU A 757 -9.97 -26.15 4.61
N HIS A 758 -10.70 -26.90 3.78
CA HIS A 758 -10.31 -28.20 3.25
C HIS A 758 -9.83 -28.11 1.79
N GLY A 759 -8.85 -28.93 1.40
CA GLY A 759 -8.41 -29.00 0.00
C GLY A 759 -9.53 -29.39 -0.97
N LYS A 760 -10.48 -30.22 -0.54
CA LYS A 760 -11.68 -30.60 -1.30
C LYS A 760 -12.55 -29.42 -1.72
N GLN A 761 -12.77 -28.46 -0.81
CA GLN A 761 -13.50 -27.22 -1.12
C GLN A 761 -12.72 -26.31 -2.08
N ALA A 762 -11.39 -26.26 -1.93
CA ALA A 762 -10.52 -25.49 -2.81
C ALA A 762 -10.52 -26.04 -4.25
N LEU A 763 -10.49 -27.37 -4.41
CA LEU A 763 -10.59 -28.04 -5.71
C LEU A 763 -11.96 -27.81 -6.37
N GLN A 764 -13.06 -27.97 -5.62
CA GLN A 764 -14.41 -27.66 -6.11
C GLN A 764 -14.54 -26.20 -6.58
N PHE A 765 -14.04 -25.25 -5.79
CA PHE A 765 -14.02 -23.84 -6.16
C PHE A 765 -13.13 -23.56 -7.37
N PHE A 766 -12.00 -24.24 -7.51
CA PHE A 766 -11.11 -24.10 -8.67
C PHE A 766 -11.79 -24.55 -9.97
N THR A 767 -12.41 -25.74 -9.97
CA THR A 767 -13.17 -26.24 -11.12
C THR A 767 -14.30 -25.27 -11.49
N GLN A 768 -15.07 -24.80 -10.52
CA GLN A 768 -16.12 -23.79 -10.76
C GLN A 768 -15.54 -22.48 -11.32
N MET A 769 -14.40 -22.01 -10.82
CA MET A 769 -13.77 -20.77 -11.29
C MET A 769 -13.37 -20.83 -12.78
N LEU A 770 -13.06 -22.01 -13.30
CA LEU A 770 -12.79 -22.21 -14.73
C LEU A 770 -14.09 -22.27 -15.55
N THR A 771 -15.06 -23.10 -15.15
CA THR A 771 -16.29 -23.33 -15.92
C THR A 771 -17.25 -22.13 -15.92
N ASP A 772 -17.36 -21.40 -14.79
CA ASP A 772 -18.14 -20.17 -14.63
C ASP A 772 -17.35 -18.90 -15.01
N SER A 773 -16.24 -19.01 -15.74
CA SER A 773 -15.41 -17.85 -16.16
C SER A 773 -16.11 -17.00 -17.22
N VAL A 774 -16.94 -16.06 -16.76
CA VAL A 774 -17.77 -15.18 -17.61
C VAL A 774 -17.18 -13.77 -17.69
N VAL A 775 -17.07 -13.25 -18.91
CA VAL A 775 -16.43 -11.98 -19.26
C VAL A 775 -17.36 -11.09 -20.09
N GLN A 776 -17.60 -9.86 -19.63
CA GLN A 776 -18.35 -8.85 -20.36
C GLN A 776 -17.44 -7.93 -21.17
N PHE A 777 -17.77 -7.74 -22.45
CA PHE A 777 -17.15 -6.76 -23.35
C PHE A 777 -18.22 -5.96 -24.08
N GLY A 778 -18.15 -4.62 -24.00
CA GLY A 778 -19.20 -3.73 -24.50
C GLY A 778 -20.56 -4.01 -23.84
N LYS A 779 -21.54 -4.41 -24.65
CA LYS A 779 -22.87 -4.89 -24.21
C LYS A 779 -22.96 -6.43 -24.12
N LYS A 780 -22.01 -7.15 -24.70
CA LYS A 780 -22.06 -8.61 -24.91
C LYS A 780 -21.32 -9.37 -23.80
N THR A 781 -21.64 -10.65 -23.66
CA THR A 781 -21.15 -11.53 -22.59
C THR A 781 -20.57 -12.79 -23.21
N TYR A 782 -19.41 -13.22 -22.71
CA TYR A 782 -18.62 -14.31 -23.26
C TYR A 782 -18.21 -15.29 -22.16
N ARG A 783 -18.11 -16.58 -22.48
CA ARG A 783 -17.47 -17.61 -21.65
C ARG A 783 -16.01 -17.78 -22.09
N GLN A 784 -15.09 -17.81 -21.14
CA GLN A 784 -13.69 -18.14 -21.40
C GLN A 784 -13.53 -19.65 -21.45
N CYS A 785 -13.33 -20.21 -22.65
CA CYS A 785 -13.22 -21.65 -22.87
C CYS A 785 -11.77 -22.17 -22.82
N ARG A 786 -10.78 -21.28 -22.79
CA ARG A 786 -9.36 -21.65 -22.75
C ARG A 786 -8.52 -20.64 -21.97
N GLY A 787 -7.46 -21.11 -21.33
CA GLY A 787 -6.57 -20.30 -20.52
C GLY A 787 -7.18 -19.84 -19.19
N ILE A 788 -6.42 -19.03 -18.45
CA ILE A 788 -6.75 -18.54 -17.11
C ILE A 788 -6.72 -17.01 -17.03
N PRO A 789 -7.54 -16.38 -16.16
CA PRO A 789 -7.72 -14.93 -16.12
C PRO A 789 -6.42 -14.17 -15.76
N GLN A 790 -5.88 -13.39 -16.69
CA GLN A 790 -4.73 -12.52 -16.45
C GLN A 790 -5.10 -11.39 -15.50
N GLY A 791 -4.40 -11.31 -14.35
CA GLY A 791 -4.67 -10.35 -13.29
C GLY A 791 -5.37 -10.94 -12.06
N SER A 792 -5.82 -12.20 -12.12
CA SER A 792 -6.14 -12.95 -10.90
C SER A 792 -4.85 -13.30 -10.14
N VAL A 793 -4.92 -13.29 -8.80
CA VAL A 793 -3.73 -13.46 -7.94
C VAL A 793 -3.17 -14.89 -7.93
N VAL A 794 -3.95 -15.87 -8.42
CA VAL A 794 -3.57 -17.28 -8.45
C VAL A 794 -2.95 -17.72 -9.79
N SER A 795 -3.18 -16.99 -10.88
CA SER A 795 -2.88 -17.45 -12.24
C SER A 795 -1.39 -17.78 -12.47
N SER A 796 -0.47 -16.99 -11.93
CA SER A 796 0.97 -17.28 -12.02
C SER A 796 1.37 -18.59 -11.34
N LEU A 797 0.71 -18.96 -10.24
CA LEU A 797 0.99 -20.22 -9.55
C LEU A 797 0.40 -21.41 -10.32
N LEU A 798 -0.82 -21.27 -10.87
CA LEU A 798 -1.44 -22.30 -11.72
C LEU A 798 -0.58 -22.59 -12.96
N CYS A 799 -0.07 -21.56 -13.62
CA CYS A 799 0.82 -21.70 -14.77
C CYS A 799 2.13 -22.42 -14.40
N CYS A 800 2.75 -22.05 -13.27
CA CYS A 800 3.99 -22.69 -12.81
C CYS A 800 3.80 -24.14 -12.33
N LEU A 801 2.64 -24.49 -11.79
CA LEU A 801 2.28 -25.88 -11.46
C LEU A 801 2.04 -26.71 -12.73
N CYS A 802 1.34 -26.15 -13.72
CA CYS A 802 1.06 -26.84 -14.98
C CYS A 802 2.34 -27.13 -15.78
N TYR A 803 3.24 -26.14 -15.93
CA TYR A 803 4.54 -26.37 -16.55
C TYR A 803 5.54 -27.11 -15.65
N GLY A 804 5.40 -27.05 -14.32
CA GLY A 804 6.16 -27.90 -13.40
C GLY A 804 5.83 -29.39 -13.56
N HIS A 805 4.55 -29.73 -13.70
CA HIS A 805 4.13 -31.10 -14.03
C HIS A 805 4.63 -31.56 -15.40
N MET A 806 4.59 -30.68 -16.41
CA MET A 806 5.16 -30.93 -17.74
C MET A 806 6.67 -31.21 -17.69
N GLU A 807 7.45 -30.37 -16.99
CA GLU A 807 8.90 -30.55 -16.79
C GLU A 807 9.21 -31.88 -16.09
N ASN A 808 8.47 -32.19 -15.03
CA ASN A 808 8.60 -33.44 -14.28
C ASN A 808 8.19 -34.70 -15.08
N ILE A 809 7.64 -34.55 -16.29
CA ILE A 809 7.34 -35.65 -17.22
C ILE A 809 8.35 -35.70 -18.37
N LEU A 810 8.64 -34.55 -19.01
CA LEU A 810 9.47 -34.49 -20.22
C LEU A 810 10.98 -34.39 -19.96
N PHE A 811 11.40 -33.85 -18.80
CA PHE A 811 12.77 -33.38 -18.57
C PHE A 811 13.40 -33.95 -17.27
N LYS A 812 12.94 -35.11 -16.80
CA LYS A 812 13.38 -35.77 -15.55
C LYS A 812 14.90 -35.92 -15.41
N ASP A 813 15.60 -36.14 -16.53
CA ASP A 813 16.99 -36.56 -16.54
C ASP A 813 18.00 -35.42 -16.74
N ILE A 814 17.56 -34.22 -17.17
CA ILE A 814 18.45 -33.05 -17.40
C ILE A 814 19.28 -32.72 -16.14
N SER A 815 18.67 -32.80 -14.97
CA SER A 815 19.34 -32.53 -13.69
C SER A 815 20.36 -33.59 -13.27
N LYS A 816 20.41 -34.76 -13.92
CA LYS A 816 21.41 -35.82 -13.66
C LYS A 816 22.71 -35.53 -14.40
N ASN A 817 22.60 -35.02 -15.63
CA ASN A 817 23.72 -34.84 -16.56
C ASN A 817 24.45 -33.49 -16.39
N ARG A 818 24.43 -32.93 -15.17
CA ARG A 818 24.94 -31.59 -14.83
C ARG A 818 24.24 -30.42 -15.54
N GLY A 819 23.15 -30.69 -16.26
CA GLY A 819 22.28 -29.69 -16.86
C GLY A 819 21.49 -28.89 -15.82
N CYS A 820 21.16 -27.65 -16.18
CA CYS A 820 20.48 -26.68 -15.33
C CYS A 820 19.31 -26.04 -16.09
N LEU A 821 18.08 -26.48 -15.77
CA LEU A 821 16.85 -25.86 -16.24
C LEU A 821 16.33 -24.84 -15.21
N MET A 822 16.00 -23.63 -15.66
CA MET A 822 15.34 -22.57 -14.89
C MET A 822 14.15 -22.00 -15.67
N ARG A 823 13.02 -21.73 -14.99
CA ARG A 823 11.84 -21.09 -15.59
C ARG A 823 11.30 -19.97 -14.73
N LEU A 824 11.06 -18.81 -15.34
CA LEU A 824 10.33 -17.68 -14.74
C LEU A 824 8.99 -17.52 -15.46
N VAL A 825 7.99 -18.29 -15.02
CA VAL A 825 6.64 -18.38 -15.62
C VAL A 825 6.66 -18.82 -17.09
N ASP A 826 6.82 -17.88 -18.03
CA ASP A 826 6.75 -18.04 -19.49
C ASP A 826 8.12 -17.94 -20.20
N ASP A 827 9.17 -17.48 -19.50
CA ASP A 827 10.57 -17.51 -19.92
C ASP A 827 11.29 -18.78 -19.38
N PHE A 828 11.70 -19.69 -20.26
CA PHE A 828 12.56 -20.85 -19.96
C PHE A 828 14.03 -20.56 -20.29
N LEU A 829 14.95 -21.16 -19.53
CA LEU A 829 16.40 -21.19 -19.79
C LEU A 829 16.99 -22.54 -19.40
N LEU A 830 17.60 -23.24 -20.36
CA LEU A 830 18.48 -24.39 -20.14
C LEU A 830 19.94 -23.96 -20.28
N ILE A 831 20.81 -24.45 -19.40
CA ILE A 831 22.26 -24.40 -19.49
C ILE A 831 22.78 -25.84 -19.31
N THR A 832 23.50 -26.41 -20.27
CA THR A 832 24.06 -27.78 -20.18
C THR A 832 25.40 -27.87 -20.89
N PRO A 833 26.37 -28.69 -20.44
CA PRO A 833 27.57 -28.99 -21.22
C PRO A 833 27.28 -29.88 -22.44
N GLU A 834 26.14 -30.57 -22.49
CA GLU A 834 25.82 -31.56 -23.52
C GLU A 834 25.02 -30.96 -24.69
N LEU A 835 25.62 -30.91 -25.89
CA LEU A 835 24.99 -30.34 -27.08
C LEU A 835 23.71 -31.09 -27.48
N HIS A 836 23.73 -32.43 -27.36
CA HIS A 836 22.59 -33.28 -27.69
C HIS A 836 21.36 -32.99 -26.80
N GLU A 837 21.57 -32.69 -25.51
CA GLU A 837 20.49 -32.27 -24.62
C GLU A 837 19.91 -30.91 -25.03
N ALA A 838 20.77 -29.94 -25.33
CA ALA A 838 20.35 -28.60 -25.75
C ALA A 838 19.53 -28.65 -27.05
N GLN A 839 19.98 -29.44 -28.03
CA GLN A 839 19.25 -29.68 -29.29
C GLN A 839 17.93 -30.44 -29.04
N SER A 840 17.91 -31.48 -28.20
CA SER A 840 16.71 -32.25 -27.88
C SER A 840 15.64 -31.41 -27.17
N PHE A 841 16.04 -30.65 -26.14
CA PHE A 841 15.18 -29.71 -25.42
C PHE A 841 14.58 -28.66 -26.34
N LEU A 842 15.41 -28.07 -27.22
CA LEU A 842 14.95 -27.11 -28.22
C LEU A 842 13.94 -27.74 -29.19
N LYS A 843 14.21 -28.94 -29.72
CA LYS A 843 13.34 -29.66 -30.67
C LYS A 843 11.98 -29.99 -30.05
N ILE A 844 11.96 -30.47 -28.81
CA ILE A 844 10.73 -30.77 -28.05
C ILE A 844 9.88 -29.50 -27.86
N LEU A 845 10.48 -28.38 -27.50
CA LEU A 845 9.73 -27.13 -27.28
C LEU A 845 9.31 -26.46 -28.59
N LEU A 846 10.12 -26.52 -29.66
CA LEU A 846 9.75 -25.98 -30.98
C LEU A 846 8.58 -26.74 -31.63
N ALA A 847 8.50 -28.06 -31.44
CA ALA A 847 7.31 -28.85 -31.83
C ALA A 847 6.04 -28.45 -31.05
N GLY A 848 6.21 -27.76 -29.91
CA GLY A 848 5.16 -27.42 -28.97
C GLY A 848 4.70 -28.61 -28.13
N VAL A 849 3.95 -28.33 -27.07
CA VAL A 849 3.34 -29.38 -26.23
C VAL A 849 1.84 -29.12 -26.14
N PRO A 850 1.04 -29.58 -27.14
CA PRO A 850 -0.38 -29.24 -27.27
C PRO A 850 -1.20 -29.59 -26.03
N GLN A 851 -0.87 -30.69 -25.35
CA GLN A 851 -1.53 -31.14 -24.12
C GLN A 851 -1.47 -30.08 -22.99
N TYR A 852 -0.38 -29.32 -22.91
CA TYR A 852 -0.20 -28.23 -21.94
C TYR A 852 -0.47 -26.84 -22.55
N GLY A 853 -0.90 -26.80 -23.82
CA GLY A 853 -1.05 -25.56 -24.57
C GLY A 853 0.26 -24.78 -24.78
N LEU A 854 1.42 -25.44 -24.66
CA LEU A 854 2.71 -24.78 -24.85
C LEU A 854 2.95 -24.58 -26.34
N VAL A 855 3.06 -23.31 -26.74
CA VAL A 855 3.43 -22.88 -28.10
C VAL A 855 4.55 -21.87 -27.96
N VAL A 856 5.67 -22.08 -28.65
CA VAL A 856 6.85 -21.20 -28.58
C VAL A 856 6.69 -19.97 -29.47
N ASN A 857 7.41 -18.89 -29.19
CA ASN A 857 7.65 -17.82 -30.15
C ASN A 857 9.05 -17.98 -30.78
N PRO A 858 9.17 -18.45 -32.05
CA PRO A 858 10.47 -18.65 -32.69
C PRO A 858 11.34 -17.39 -32.72
N GLN A 859 10.75 -16.21 -32.95
CA GLN A 859 11.45 -14.91 -33.01
C GLN A 859 12.09 -14.48 -31.68
N LYS A 860 11.83 -15.20 -30.59
CA LYS A 860 12.36 -14.96 -29.25
C LYS A 860 13.22 -16.11 -28.72
N VAL A 861 13.33 -17.21 -29.45
CA VAL A 861 14.26 -18.29 -29.14
C VAL A 861 15.67 -17.76 -29.31
N VAL A 862 16.54 -18.03 -28.33
CA VAL A 862 17.95 -17.63 -28.37
C VAL A 862 18.80 -18.84 -28.02
N VAL A 863 19.86 -19.08 -28.79
CA VAL A 863 20.83 -20.17 -28.59
C VAL A 863 22.26 -19.67 -28.81
N ASN A 864 23.27 -20.38 -28.33
CA ASN A 864 24.70 -20.07 -28.58
C ASN A 864 25.43 -21.17 -29.38
N PHE A 865 24.68 -22.01 -30.12
CA PHE A 865 25.20 -23.12 -30.92
C PHE A 865 24.43 -23.26 -32.24
N GLU A 866 24.99 -24.03 -33.16
CA GLU A 866 24.40 -24.30 -34.47
C GLU A 866 23.23 -25.29 -34.40
N VAL A 867 22.11 -24.94 -35.01
CA VAL A 867 20.87 -25.72 -34.98
C VAL A 867 20.77 -26.60 -36.23
N SER A 868 21.50 -27.71 -36.22
CA SER A 868 21.44 -28.73 -37.27
C SER A 868 20.11 -29.52 -37.23
N GLY A 869 19.66 -30.00 -38.39
CA GLY A 869 18.51 -30.92 -38.51
C GLY A 869 17.10 -30.31 -38.35
N VAL A 870 16.98 -28.99 -38.14
CA VAL A 870 15.70 -28.27 -38.20
C VAL A 870 15.79 -27.23 -39.32
N GLY A 871 15.12 -27.49 -40.45
CA GLY A 871 15.20 -26.67 -41.66
C GLY A 871 15.09 -25.18 -41.34
N SER A 872 16.15 -24.42 -41.69
CA SER A 872 16.51 -23.10 -41.12
C SER A 872 15.32 -22.23 -40.75
N CYS A 873 14.89 -22.30 -39.48
CA CYS A 873 13.72 -21.60 -38.99
C CYS A 873 14.06 -20.10 -38.81
N PRO A 874 13.57 -19.19 -39.68
CA PRO A 874 14.15 -17.85 -39.89
C PRO A 874 13.86 -16.84 -38.77
N GLY A 875 13.40 -17.31 -37.60
CA GLY A 875 13.21 -16.51 -36.39
C GLY A 875 14.21 -16.80 -35.26
N ILE A 876 14.92 -17.94 -35.29
CA ILE A 876 15.79 -18.33 -34.17
C ILE A 876 17.03 -17.44 -34.12
N ARG A 877 17.28 -16.79 -32.98
CA ARG A 877 18.46 -15.95 -32.79
C ARG A 877 19.64 -16.76 -32.27
N VAL A 878 20.51 -17.20 -33.18
CA VAL A 878 21.83 -17.73 -32.82
C VAL A 878 22.74 -16.58 -32.35
N LEU A 879 23.50 -16.82 -31.28
CA LEU A 879 24.54 -15.96 -30.74
C LEU A 879 25.90 -16.67 -30.80
N PRO A 880 27.04 -15.95 -30.75
CA PRO A 880 28.35 -16.58 -30.62
C PRO A 880 28.46 -17.46 -29.37
N LEU A 881 29.25 -18.54 -29.46
CA LEU A 881 29.48 -19.50 -28.37
C LEU A 881 29.88 -18.80 -27.06
N HIS A 882 30.74 -17.78 -27.16
CA HIS A 882 31.16 -16.89 -26.08
C HIS A 882 30.46 -15.53 -26.21
N CYS A 883 29.42 -15.29 -25.42
CA CYS A 883 28.63 -14.05 -25.48
C CYS A 883 27.99 -13.69 -24.13
N LEU A 884 27.32 -12.53 -24.10
CA LEU A 884 26.43 -12.11 -23.00
C LEU A 884 24.98 -12.51 -23.34
N PHE A 885 24.55 -13.65 -22.82
CA PHE A 885 23.29 -14.29 -23.15
C PHE A 885 22.09 -13.68 -22.36
N PRO A 886 21.01 -13.21 -23.04
CA PRO A 886 19.96 -12.40 -22.40
C PRO A 886 18.73 -13.19 -21.92
N TRP A 887 18.51 -13.24 -20.60
CA TRP A 887 17.34 -13.91 -19.99
C TRP A 887 16.78 -13.15 -18.79
N CYS A 888 15.45 -12.98 -18.71
CA CYS A 888 14.75 -12.33 -17.57
C CYS A 888 15.29 -10.94 -17.14
N GLY A 889 15.90 -10.19 -18.08
CA GLY A 889 16.57 -8.93 -17.79
C GLY A 889 17.91 -9.08 -17.05
N LEU A 890 18.56 -10.22 -17.17
CA LEU A 890 19.94 -10.50 -16.82
C LEU A 890 20.72 -10.77 -18.12
N LEU A 891 22.04 -10.62 -18.05
CA LEU A 891 22.99 -11.02 -19.08
C LEU A 891 23.96 -12.01 -18.44
N LEU A 892 24.03 -13.23 -18.96
CA LEU A 892 24.89 -14.30 -18.45
C LEU A 892 26.07 -14.48 -19.40
N HIS A 893 27.31 -14.39 -18.91
CA HIS A 893 28.47 -14.68 -19.74
C HIS A 893 28.58 -16.20 -19.95
N THR A 894 28.44 -16.68 -21.19
CA THR A 894 28.26 -18.12 -21.47
C THR A 894 29.45 -18.98 -21.06
N HIS A 895 30.66 -18.43 -21.04
CA HIS A 895 31.87 -19.16 -20.62
C HIS A 895 32.13 -19.09 -19.12
N SER A 896 32.06 -17.91 -18.48
CA SER A 896 32.42 -17.74 -17.06
C SER A 896 31.23 -17.75 -16.10
N LEU A 897 29.98 -17.84 -16.58
CA LEU A 897 28.74 -17.68 -15.80
C LEU A 897 28.64 -16.38 -14.97
N ASP A 898 29.45 -15.36 -15.31
CA ASP A 898 29.36 -14.04 -14.70
C ASP A 898 28.02 -13.37 -15.03
N VAL A 899 27.36 -12.82 -14.01
CA VAL A 899 25.99 -12.31 -14.11
C VAL A 899 26.00 -10.79 -14.12
N HIS A 900 25.52 -10.21 -15.21
CA HIS A 900 25.31 -8.78 -15.35
C HIS A 900 23.83 -8.43 -15.37
N LYS A 901 23.49 -7.18 -15.03
CA LYS A 901 22.13 -6.67 -15.20
C LYS A 901 21.93 -6.20 -16.64
N ASP A 902 20.80 -6.58 -17.25
CA ASP A 902 20.39 -5.98 -18.52
C ASP A 902 19.80 -4.58 -18.29
N TYR A 903 20.32 -3.60 -19.03
CA TYR A 903 19.88 -2.21 -19.03
C TYR A 903 19.08 -1.83 -20.28
N SER A 904 18.95 -2.72 -21.28
CA SER A 904 18.21 -2.50 -22.53
C SER A 904 16.77 -2.01 -22.29
N SER A 905 16.13 -2.49 -21.22
CA SER A 905 14.77 -2.08 -20.81
C SER A 905 14.64 -0.63 -20.28
N TYR A 906 15.70 0.16 -20.39
CA TYR A 906 15.73 1.63 -20.19
C TYR A 906 16.03 2.42 -21.48
N ALA A 907 16.34 1.76 -22.60
CA ALA A 907 16.54 2.42 -23.89
C ALA A 907 15.30 3.21 -24.31
N GLY A 908 15.49 4.45 -24.76
CA GLY A 908 14.42 5.40 -25.08
C GLY A 908 13.56 5.84 -23.89
N LEU A 909 13.84 5.40 -22.66
CA LEU A 909 13.07 5.78 -21.47
C LEU A 909 13.74 6.93 -20.71
N SER A 910 13.00 8.02 -20.48
CA SER A 910 13.39 8.99 -19.46
C SER A 910 13.29 8.34 -18.07
N LEU A 911 14.41 8.29 -17.34
CA LEU A 911 14.48 7.66 -16.02
C LEU A 911 13.54 8.30 -14.98
N ARG A 912 13.02 9.52 -15.24
CA ARG A 912 11.91 10.12 -14.48
C ARG A 912 10.77 9.12 -14.25
N TYR A 913 10.33 8.42 -15.29
CA TYR A 913 9.15 7.54 -15.21
C TYR A 913 9.44 6.16 -14.59
N SER A 914 10.70 5.84 -14.30
CA SER A 914 11.05 4.59 -13.63
C SER A 914 10.55 4.51 -12.19
N LEU A 915 10.37 5.66 -11.52
CA LEU A 915 10.17 5.74 -10.06
C LEU A 915 9.26 6.90 -9.67
N THR A 916 8.47 6.72 -8.61
CA THR A 916 7.56 7.76 -8.10
C THR A 916 8.10 8.41 -6.83
N LEU A 917 8.51 9.67 -6.93
CA LEU A 917 8.56 10.61 -5.81
C LEU A 917 7.14 11.04 -5.45
N GLY A 918 6.92 11.40 -4.18
CA GLY A 918 5.64 11.92 -3.74
C GLY A 918 5.79 13.31 -3.10
N SER A 919 4.72 14.07 -3.13
CA SER A 919 4.55 15.34 -2.42
C SER A 919 4.51 15.12 -0.89
N PHE A 920 5.55 15.53 -0.16
CA PHE A 920 5.66 15.43 1.30
C PHE A 920 6.49 16.58 1.89
N HIS A 921 6.15 17.00 3.11
CA HIS A 921 6.80 18.13 3.83
C HIS A 921 8.30 17.96 4.03
N SER A 922 8.76 16.74 4.35
CA SER A 922 10.19 16.40 4.46
C SER A 922 10.72 15.73 3.18
N ALA A 923 10.50 16.37 2.03
CA ALA A 923 10.86 15.83 0.70
C ALA A 923 12.30 15.30 0.63
N GLY A 924 13.28 16.01 1.19
CA GLY A 924 14.68 15.55 1.27
C GLY A 924 14.86 14.24 2.05
N GLN A 925 14.24 14.12 3.23
CA GLN A 925 14.27 12.88 4.02
C GLN A 925 13.59 11.72 3.29
N GLN A 926 12.47 11.96 2.60
CA GLN A 926 11.84 10.93 1.77
C GLN A 926 12.73 10.55 0.58
N MET A 927 13.38 11.52 -0.07
CA MET A 927 14.31 11.27 -1.18
C MET A 927 15.44 10.35 -0.70
N ARG A 928 16.08 10.65 0.44
CA ARG A 928 17.06 9.79 1.12
C ARG A 928 16.52 8.37 1.34
N ARG A 929 15.39 8.21 2.04
CA ARG A 929 14.83 6.87 2.34
C ARG A 929 14.51 6.08 1.06
N LYS A 930 13.97 6.73 0.02
CA LYS A 930 13.71 6.10 -1.28
C LYS A 930 15.00 5.74 -2.01
N LEU A 931 16.03 6.57 -1.96
CA LEU A 931 17.36 6.26 -2.51
C LEU A 931 17.92 5.01 -1.84
N MET A 932 17.99 4.95 -0.51
CA MET A 932 18.46 3.77 0.23
C MET A 932 17.67 2.50 -0.10
N ALA A 933 16.34 2.56 -0.10
CA ALA A 933 15.47 1.44 -0.48
C ALA A 933 15.77 0.91 -1.90
N ILE A 934 16.03 1.82 -2.84
CA ILE A 934 16.31 1.47 -4.25
C ILE A 934 17.76 1.01 -4.43
N LEU A 935 18.68 1.43 -3.58
CA LEU A 935 20.04 0.89 -3.51
C LEU A 935 19.99 -0.55 -3.01
N ARG A 936 19.30 -0.80 -1.89
CA ARG A 936 19.03 -2.13 -1.33
C ARG A 936 18.40 -3.10 -2.36
N LEU A 937 17.43 -2.62 -3.15
CA LEU A 937 16.77 -3.43 -4.19
C LEU A 937 17.63 -3.71 -5.43
N LYS A 938 18.70 -2.93 -5.67
CA LYS A 938 19.59 -3.09 -6.83
C LYS A 938 20.90 -3.78 -6.50
N CYS A 939 21.45 -3.56 -5.31
CA CYS A 939 22.61 -4.24 -4.76
C CYS A 939 22.23 -5.64 -4.24
N HIS A 940 21.77 -6.50 -5.15
CA HIS A 940 21.43 -7.90 -4.87
C HIS A 940 22.68 -8.79 -4.98
N ALA A 941 22.76 -9.82 -4.14
CA ALA A 941 23.92 -10.71 -4.05
C ALA A 941 24.34 -11.32 -5.40
N LEU A 942 23.37 -11.63 -6.27
CA LEU A 942 23.58 -12.14 -7.64
C LEU A 942 24.63 -11.37 -8.46
N PHE A 943 24.80 -10.06 -8.23
CA PHE A 943 25.75 -9.19 -8.95
C PHE A 943 27.02 -8.86 -8.17
N LEU A 944 27.07 -9.18 -6.87
CA LEU A 944 28.03 -8.66 -5.90
C LEU A 944 28.80 -9.77 -5.17
N ASP A 945 28.28 -10.99 -5.17
CA ASP A 945 28.92 -12.19 -4.64
C ASP A 945 30.10 -12.61 -5.53
N LEU A 946 31.31 -12.61 -4.94
CA LEU A 946 32.58 -12.98 -5.56
C LEU A 946 32.79 -14.49 -5.71
N LYS A 947 31.90 -15.32 -5.13
CA LYS A 947 31.88 -16.76 -5.39
C LYS A 947 31.15 -17.06 -6.69
N THR A 948 30.02 -16.39 -6.93
CA THR A 948 29.29 -16.51 -8.20
C THR A 948 29.94 -15.70 -9.33
N ASN A 949 30.52 -14.53 -9.06
CA ASN A 949 31.02 -13.60 -10.09
C ASN A 949 32.53 -13.34 -9.97
N SER A 950 33.22 -13.17 -11.11
CA SER A 950 34.61 -12.75 -11.17
C SER A 950 34.78 -11.34 -10.59
N VAL A 951 35.99 -11.03 -10.10
CA VAL A 951 36.28 -9.72 -9.49
C VAL A 951 35.99 -8.59 -10.48
N GLU A 952 36.40 -8.74 -11.73
CA GLU A 952 36.14 -7.76 -12.80
C GLU A 952 34.63 -7.57 -13.04
N ALA A 953 33.87 -8.67 -13.10
CA ALA A 953 32.42 -8.60 -13.26
C ALA A 953 31.73 -7.87 -12.08
N VAL A 954 32.18 -8.10 -10.85
CA VAL A 954 31.68 -7.38 -9.66
C VAL A 954 32.02 -5.89 -9.72
N TYR A 955 33.24 -5.50 -10.10
CA TYR A 955 33.60 -4.08 -10.25
C TYR A 955 32.76 -3.40 -11.37
N LYS A 956 32.59 -4.04 -12.53
CA LYS A 956 31.74 -3.58 -13.64
C LYS A 956 30.26 -3.48 -13.23
N ASN A 957 29.75 -4.45 -12.46
CA ASN A 957 28.41 -4.44 -11.91
C ASN A 957 28.20 -3.29 -10.93
N ILE A 958 29.10 -3.10 -9.95
CA ILE A 958 29.04 -2.00 -8.99
C ILE A 958 29.00 -0.67 -9.76
N TYR A 959 29.86 -0.47 -10.76
CA TYR A 959 29.83 0.76 -11.56
C TYR A 959 28.51 0.96 -12.31
N LYS A 960 28.02 0.00 -13.11
CA LYS A 960 26.75 0.17 -13.85
C LYS A 960 25.56 0.39 -12.89
N LEU A 961 25.54 -0.30 -11.74
CA LEU A 961 24.50 -0.13 -10.72
C LEU A 961 24.55 1.26 -10.06
N VAL A 962 25.75 1.74 -9.70
CA VAL A 962 25.95 3.06 -9.08
C VAL A 962 25.75 4.19 -10.08
N LEU A 963 26.13 4.02 -11.35
CA LEU A 963 25.84 4.96 -12.43
C LEU A 963 24.33 5.11 -12.63
N LEU A 964 23.57 4.02 -12.79
CA LEU A 964 22.11 4.09 -12.86
C LEU A 964 21.49 4.65 -11.56
N HIS A 965 22.17 4.49 -10.42
CA HIS A 965 21.78 5.16 -9.18
C HIS A 965 22.05 6.66 -9.24
N ALA A 966 23.18 7.12 -9.78
CA ALA A 966 23.57 8.53 -9.92
C ALA A 966 22.66 9.27 -10.92
N CYS A 967 22.41 8.71 -12.12
CA CYS A 967 21.47 9.29 -13.09
C CYS A 967 20.08 9.42 -12.47
N SER A 968 19.63 8.35 -11.79
CA SER A 968 18.32 8.35 -11.15
C SER A 968 18.26 9.18 -9.86
N PHE A 969 19.38 9.41 -9.17
CA PHE A 969 19.52 10.40 -8.09
C PHE A 969 19.40 11.80 -8.67
N PHE A 970 20.10 12.11 -9.75
CA PHE A 970 20.05 13.40 -10.42
C PHE A 970 18.62 13.72 -10.86
N PHE A 971 17.95 12.83 -11.60
CA PHE A 971 16.54 13.01 -11.95
C PHE A 971 15.65 13.18 -10.72
N ARG A 972 15.82 12.33 -9.69
CA ARG A 972 15.02 12.42 -8.47
C ARG A 972 15.25 13.74 -7.75
N PHE A 973 16.49 14.20 -7.63
CA PHE A 973 16.82 15.47 -6.99
C PHE A 973 16.39 16.67 -7.84
N HIS A 974 16.55 16.64 -9.16
CA HIS A 974 16.10 17.70 -10.07
C HIS A 974 14.58 17.86 -10.02
N VAL A 975 13.83 16.75 -10.07
CA VAL A 975 12.37 16.75 -9.87
C VAL A 975 12.00 17.15 -8.44
N CYS A 976 12.72 16.66 -7.42
CA CYS A 976 12.53 17.10 -6.04
C CYS A 976 12.72 18.61 -5.93
N ALA A 977 13.81 19.19 -6.40
CA ALA A 977 14.13 20.63 -6.34
C ALA A 977 13.10 21.49 -7.10
N GLN A 978 12.61 21.04 -8.25
CA GLN A 978 11.48 21.68 -8.95
C GLN A 978 10.16 21.60 -8.16
N SER A 979 9.99 20.57 -7.33
CA SER A 979 8.86 20.40 -6.41
C SER A 979 9.09 20.96 -5.00
N LEU A 980 10.32 21.37 -4.65
CA LEU A 980 10.66 21.87 -3.31
C LEU A 980 9.98 23.24 -3.15
N LEU A 981 8.98 23.25 -2.28
CA LEU A 981 8.34 24.47 -1.80
C LEU A 981 9.41 25.47 -1.34
N PHE A 982 9.12 26.76 -1.47
CA PHE A 982 10.02 27.85 -1.07
C PHE A 982 11.34 27.98 -1.88
N GLY A 983 11.52 27.21 -2.96
CA GLY A 983 12.65 27.41 -3.89
C GLY A 983 14.00 27.05 -3.28
N GLN A 984 14.08 25.87 -2.67
CA GLN A 984 15.32 25.29 -2.16
C GLN A 984 16.12 24.63 -3.30
N THR A 985 17.42 24.89 -3.36
CA THR A 985 18.34 24.41 -4.41
C THR A 985 19.53 23.68 -3.77
N ALA A 986 20.32 22.94 -4.56
CA ALA A 986 21.52 22.24 -4.06
C ALA A 986 22.50 23.21 -3.39
N ALA A 987 22.73 24.38 -3.99
CA ALA A 987 23.57 25.46 -3.49
C ALA A 987 23.20 25.94 -2.07
N LYS A 988 21.93 25.85 -1.66
CA LYS A 988 21.47 26.27 -0.33
C LYS A 988 21.78 25.26 0.78
N ASN A 989 22.15 24.02 0.46
CA ASN A 989 22.60 23.03 1.44
C ASN A 989 23.45 21.91 0.79
N PRO A 990 24.67 22.21 0.29
CA PRO A 990 25.51 21.21 -0.37
C PRO A 990 25.93 20.08 0.58
N ALA A 991 26.14 20.39 1.87
CA ALA A 991 26.54 19.42 2.89
C ALA A 991 25.55 18.26 3.05
N TYR A 992 24.24 18.53 2.98
CA TYR A 992 23.20 17.50 3.05
C TYR A 992 23.27 16.51 1.87
N PHE A 993 23.54 16.99 0.66
CA PHE A 993 23.65 16.15 -0.52
C PHE A 993 24.96 15.36 -0.56
N LEU A 994 26.09 15.97 -0.16
CA LEU A 994 27.36 15.26 0.01
C LEU A 994 27.22 14.13 1.04
N ARG A 995 26.67 14.41 2.23
CA ARG A 995 26.40 13.38 3.23
C ARG A 995 25.51 12.27 2.70
N MET A 996 24.47 12.60 1.92
CA MET A 996 23.61 11.58 1.31
C MET A 996 24.38 10.66 0.32
N ILE A 997 25.36 11.20 -0.42
CA ILE A 997 26.21 10.41 -1.33
C ILE A 997 27.13 9.48 -0.53
N TRP A 998 27.76 9.97 0.54
CA TRP A 998 28.65 9.15 1.38
C TRP A 998 27.89 8.07 2.17
N ASP A 999 26.73 8.42 2.75
CA ASP A 999 25.85 7.44 3.41
C ASP A 999 25.40 6.34 2.43
N MET A 1000 25.22 6.64 1.13
CA MET A 1000 24.92 5.64 0.10
C MET A 1000 26.14 4.77 -0.25
N ALA A 1001 27.35 5.34 -0.33
CA ALA A 1001 28.57 4.58 -0.57
C ALA A 1001 28.89 3.63 0.59
N GLU A 1002 28.70 4.08 1.83
CA GLU A 1002 28.83 3.23 3.01
C GLU A 1002 27.80 2.10 3.00
N TYR A 1003 26.52 2.39 2.74
CA TYR A 1003 25.47 1.38 2.71
C TYR A 1003 25.67 0.36 1.57
N ALA A 1004 26.16 0.78 0.40
CA ALA A 1004 26.56 -0.14 -0.67
C ALA A 1004 27.66 -1.11 -0.20
N ASN A 1005 28.71 -0.59 0.45
CA ASN A 1005 29.79 -1.41 1.03
C ASN A 1005 29.29 -2.35 2.15
N GLN A 1006 28.32 -1.93 2.97
CA GLN A 1006 27.66 -2.82 3.95
C GLN A 1006 26.92 -3.98 3.24
N LEU A 1007 26.17 -3.71 2.17
CA LEU A 1007 25.45 -4.73 1.40
C LEU A 1007 26.39 -5.69 0.65
N ILE A 1008 27.50 -5.21 0.10
CA ILE A 1008 28.51 -6.05 -0.54
C ILE A 1008 29.15 -6.99 0.48
N ARG A 1009 29.49 -6.50 1.69
CA ARG A 1009 30.04 -7.31 2.78
C ARG A 1009 29.04 -8.36 3.29
N LEU A 1010 27.76 -8.01 3.38
CA LEU A 1010 26.69 -8.96 3.71
C LEU A 1010 26.51 -10.06 2.64
N SER A 1011 26.82 -9.77 1.38
CA SER A 1011 26.76 -10.74 0.27
C SER A 1011 27.98 -11.67 0.21
N ASN A 1012 29.10 -11.28 0.85
CA ASN A 1012 30.41 -11.94 0.77
C ASN A 1012 30.95 -12.36 2.15
N LYS A 1013 30.07 -12.80 3.06
CA LYS A 1013 30.48 -13.25 4.39
C LYS A 1013 31.50 -14.38 4.30
N GLY A 1014 32.59 -14.28 5.07
CA GLY A 1014 33.71 -15.22 5.07
C GLY A 1014 34.86 -14.88 4.11
N LEU A 1015 34.75 -13.84 3.28
CA LEU A 1015 35.85 -13.35 2.44
C LEU A 1015 36.54 -12.13 3.05
N ILE A 1016 37.87 -12.03 2.89
CA ILE A 1016 38.68 -10.90 3.38
C ILE A 1016 38.49 -9.68 2.45
N LEU A 1017 37.37 -8.99 2.67
CA LEU A 1017 37.09 -7.68 2.12
C LEU A 1017 37.76 -6.62 2.99
N GLY A 1018 38.92 -6.13 2.55
CA GLY A 1018 39.82 -5.28 3.34
C GLY A 1018 39.11 -4.13 4.06
N SER A 1019 39.47 -3.91 5.32
CA SER A 1019 39.05 -2.77 6.14
C SER A 1019 39.87 -1.51 5.79
N LYS A 1020 39.64 -0.38 6.49
CA LYS A 1020 40.38 0.88 6.29
C LYS A 1020 41.90 0.76 6.48
N ALA A 1021 42.38 -0.32 7.10
CA ALA A 1021 43.79 -0.60 7.36
C ALA A 1021 44.29 -1.95 6.76
N GLN A 1022 43.44 -2.69 6.05
CA GLN A 1022 43.81 -4.00 5.49
C GLN A 1022 43.66 -4.03 3.96
N THR A 1023 44.63 -4.65 3.30
CA THR A 1023 44.52 -5.06 1.90
C THR A 1023 43.47 -6.17 1.75
N GLY A 1024 42.79 -6.20 0.61
CA GLY A 1024 41.75 -7.19 0.32
C GLY A 1024 41.10 -6.95 -1.03
N ILE A 1025 40.36 -7.95 -1.52
CA ILE A 1025 39.95 -8.07 -2.93
C ILE A 1025 39.12 -6.87 -3.43
N LEU A 1026 38.27 -6.32 -2.56
CA LEU A 1026 37.48 -5.12 -2.79
C LEU A 1026 37.45 -4.27 -1.51
N GLN A 1027 38.04 -3.08 -1.56
CA GLN A 1027 38.09 -2.12 -0.45
C GLN A 1027 36.97 -1.08 -0.53
N TYR A 1028 36.65 -0.48 0.62
CA TYR A 1028 35.66 0.61 0.71
C TYR A 1028 36.03 1.80 -0.18
N GLU A 1029 37.30 2.20 -0.18
CA GLU A 1029 37.87 3.29 -0.98
C GLU A 1029 37.61 3.14 -2.48
N ALA A 1030 37.61 1.91 -3.00
CA ALA A 1030 37.33 1.64 -4.41
C ALA A 1030 35.84 1.84 -4.73
N VAL A 1031 34.94 1.41 -3.83
CA VAL A 1031 33.50 1.68 -3.94
C VAL A 1031 33.23 3.18 -3.83
N GLU A 1032 33.88 3.88 -2.90
CA GLU A 1032 33.74 5.33 -2.73
C GLU A 1032 34.24 6.10 -3.97
N LEU A 1033 35.32 5.64 -4.62
CA LEU A 1033 35.83 6.22 -5.87
C LEU A 1033 34.85 5.98 -7.04
N ILE A 1034 34.23 4.80 -7.14
CA ILE A 1034 33.18 4.51 -8.13
C ILE A 1034 31.98 5.44 -7.94
N PHE A 1035 31.56 5.73 -6.69
CA PHE A 1035 30.56 6.75 -6.40
C PHE A 1035 31.02 8.15 -6.84
N CYS A 1036 32.26 8.56 -6.53
CA CYS A 1036 32.80 9.84 -6.99
C CYS A 1036 32.76 9.99 -8.52
N LEU A 1037 33.24 8.98 -9.26
CA LEU A 1037 33.27 8.97 -10.73
C LEU A 1037 31.85 9.03 -11.34
N SER A 1038 30.93 8.21 -10.82
CA SER A 1038 29.55 8.14 -11.31
C SER A 1038 28.77 9.45 -11.08
N PHE A 1039 28.91 10.07 -9.91
CA PHE A 1039 28.25 11.34 -9.61
C PHE A 1039 28.89 12.52 -10.33
N LEU A 1040 30.22 12.53 -10.52
CA LEU A 1040 30.89 13.56 -11.32
C LEU A 1040 30.43 13.55 -12.79
N LEU A 1041 30.32 12.37 -13.41
CA LEU A 1041 29.82 12.23 -14.78
C LEU A 1041 28.43 12.88 -14.93
N VAL A 1042 27.47 12.48 -14.11
CA VAL A 1042 26.07 12.93 -14.20
C VAL A 1042 25.90 14.39 -13.79
N LEU A 1043 26.53 14.85 -12.70
CA LEU A 1043 26.32 16.22 -12.21
C LEU A 1043 27.07 17.28 -13.05
N SER A 1044 28.15 16.89 -13.77
CA SER A 1044 28.89 17.81 -14.63
C SER A 1044 28.09 18.27 -15.85
N GLN A 1045 27.23 17.41 -16.42
CA GLN A 1045 26.30 17.74 -17.51
C GLN A 1045 25.35 18.90 -17.13
N HIS A 1046 25.11 19.12 -15.83
CA HIS A 1046 24.27 20.18 -15.30
C HIS A 1046 25.03 21.14 -14.36
N ARG A 1047 26.29 21.44 -14.70
CA ARG A 1047 27.23 22.31 -13.94
C ARG A 1047 26.59 23.55 -13.29
N PRO A 1048 25.69 24.34 -13.93
CA PRO A 1048 25.08 25.51 -13.29
C PRO A 1048 24.24 25.22 -12.04
N LEU A 1049 23.68 24.00 -11.91
CA LEU A 1049 22.82 23.61 -10.79
C LEU A 1049 23.57 22.94 -9.63
N TYR A 1050 24.82 22.51 -9.87
CA TYR A 1050 25.62 21.69 -8.93
C TYR A 1050 27.05 22.21 -8.73
N LYS A 1051 27.30 23.48 -9.09
CA LYS A 1051 28.62 24.14 -9.01
C LYS A 1051 29.33 23.92 -7.67
N ASP A 1052 28.58 23.87 -6.57
CA ASP A 1052 29.10 23.77 -5.21
C ASP A 1052 29.40 22.32 -4.77
N LEU A 1053 28.80 21.32 -5.42
CA LEU A 1053 29.07 19.90 -5.15
C LEU A 1053 30.30 19.38 -5.89
N LEU A 1054 30.51 19.83 -7.13
CA LEU A 1054 31.56 19.32 -8.01
C LEU A 1054 32.99 19.47 -7.42
N PRO A 1055 33.41 20.60 -6.83
CA PRO A 1055 34.74 20.74 -6.23
C PRO A 1055 34.99 19.76 -5.08
N HIS A 1056 33.98 19.51 -4.25
CA HIS A 1056 34.05 18.55 -3.15
C HIS A 1056 34.25 17.13 -3.66
N LEU A 1057 33.50 16.72 -4.68
CA LEU A 1057 33.67 15.43 -5.35
C LEU A 1057 35.06 15.32 -6.03
N HIS A 1058 35.54 16.36 -6.72
CA HIS A 1058 36.88 16.38 -7.32
C HIS A 1058 38.03 16.38 -6.29
N LYS A 1059 37.84 16.95 -5.09
CA LYS A 1059 38.80 16.87 -3.97
C LYS A 1059 38.82 15.45 -3.40
N ARG A 1060 37.64 14.85 -3.16
CA ARG A 1060 37.55 13.47 -2.63
C ARG A 1060 38.08 12.44 -3.63
N LYS A 1061 37.74 12.57 -4.91
CA LYS A 1061 38.25 11.73 -6.00
C LYS A 1061 39.79 11.63 -5.98
N ARG A 1062 40.49 12.78 -6.05
CA ARG A 1062 41.96 12.85 -6.02
C ARG A 1062 42.57 12.30 -4.73
N SER A 1063 41.86 12.42 -3.61
CA SER A 1063 42.28 11.84 -2.32
C SER A 1063 42.13 10.32 -2.27
N LEU A 1064 41.16 9.74 -3.00
CA LEU A 1064 40.96 8.29 -3.09
C LEU A 1064 41.90 7.65 -4.10
N GLU A 1065 42.15 8.31 -5.24
CA GLU A 1065 43.14 7.87 -6.23
C GLU A 1065 44.54 7.72 -5.61
N ARG A 1066 44.94 8.62 -4.70
CA ARG A 1066 46.21 8.52 -3.94
C ARG A 1066 46.22 7.49 -2.80
N ARG A 1067 45.06 6.94 -2.41
CA ARG A 1067 44.92 5.96 -1.31
C ARG A 1067 44.71 4.52 -1.81
N LEU A 1068 44.51 4.34 -3.11
CA LEU A 1068 44.34 3.06 -3.77
C LEU A 1068 45.63 2.71 -4.51
N GLY A 1069 46.29 1.63 -4.10
CA GLY A 1069 47.45 1.10 -4.85
C GLY A 1069 47.07 0.63 -6.25
N ASP A 1070 48.05 0.62 -7.16
CA ASP A 1070 47.84 0.70 -8.61
C ASP A 1070 46.93 -0.39 -9.17
N LEU A 1071 47.09 -1.65 -8.76
CA LEU A 1071 46.22 -2.77 -9.18
C LEU A 1071 44.73 -2.53 -8.88
N ARG A 1072 44.41 -1.87 -7.76
CA ARG A 1072 43.03 -1.54 -7.36
C ARG A 1072 42.51 -0.32 -8.11
N LEU A 1073 43.37 0.68 -8.36
CA LEU A 1073 43.03 1.84 -9.18
C LEU A 1073 42.78 1.42 -10.64
N ALA A 1074 43.64 0.56 -11.21
CA ALA A 1074 43.51 -0.02 -12.54
C ALA A 1074 42.20 -0.82 -12.68
N ARG A 1075 41.81 -1.64 -11.70
CA ARG A 1075 40.49 -2.33 -11.71
C ARG A 1075 39.30 -1.35 -11.69
N VAL A 1076 39.38 -0.24 -10.97
CA VAL A 1076 38.35 0.82 -11.05
C VAL A 1076 38.36 1.49 -12.43
N GLN A 1077 39.52 1.79 -13.01
CA GLN A 1077 39.64 2.38 -14.34
C GLN A 1077 39.09 1.44 -15.42
N GLN A 1078 39.48 0.16 -15.42
CA GLN A 1078 38.99 -0.90 -16.32
C GLN A 1078 37.46 -1.03 -16.24
N ALA A 1079 36.89 -0.98 -15.03
CA ALA A 1079 35.44 -1.04 -14.84
C ALA A 1079 34.70 0.26 -15.20
N THR A 1080 35.38 1.41 -15.26
CA THR A 1080 34.81 2.73 -15.58
C THR A 1080 35.21 3.27 -16.96
N ASN A 1081 35.79 2.41 -17.81
CA ASN A 1081 36.11 2.68 -19.20
C ASN A 1081 35.24 1.79 -20.12
N PRO A 1082 34.45 2.34 -21.06
CA PRO A 1082 34.22 3.76 -21.32
C PRO A 1082 33.43 4.46 -20.19
N ARG A 1083 33.68 5.77 -20.02
CA ARG A 1083 33.04 6.62 -18.99
C ARG A 1083 31.51 6.71 -19.09
N THR A 1084 30.94 6.32 -20.22
CA THR A 1084 29.52 6.04 -20.38
C THR A 1084 29.42 4.69 -21.11
N PRO A 1085 28.96 3.62 -20.45
CA PRO A 1085 28.77 2.33 -21.12
C PRO A 1085 27.77 2.43 -22.27
N LEU A 1086 27.94 1.62 -23.31
CA LEU A 1086 27.10 1.66 -24.53
C LEU A 1086 25.60 1.53 -24.21
N ASP A 1087 25.23 0.60 -23.31
CA ASP A 1087 23.84 0.41 -22.85
C ASP A 1087 23.23 1.64 -22.15
N PHE A 1088 24.04 2.62 -21.74
CA PHE A 1088 23.60 3.88 -21.13
C PHE A 1088 23.44 5.02 -22.14
N LEU A 1089 24.07 4.95 -23.32
CA LEU A 1089 23.91 5.96 -24.38
C LEU A 1089 22.48 6.01 -24.93
N ALA A 1090 21.79 4.86 -24.95
CA ALA A 1090 20.39 4.76 -25.37
C ALA A 1090 19.39 5.23 -24.29
N ILE A 1091 19.83 5.53 -23.06
CA ILE A 1091 18.98 5.98 -21.96
C ILE A 1091 18.87 7.51 -22.02
N GLN A 1092 17.65 8.04 -21.93
CA GLN A 1092 17.44 9.49 -21.79
C GLN A 1092 17.81 9.92 -20.36
N MET A 1093 19.08 10.35 -20.21
CA MET A 1093 19.69 10.86 -18.97
C MET A 1093 19.30 12.30 -18.63
#